data_AF-A0A8K0WE24-F1
#
_entry.id   AF-A0A8K0WE24-F1
#
_cell.length_a   1.000
_cell.length_b   1.000
_cell.length_c   1.000
_cell.angle_alpha   90.00
_cell.angle_beta   90.00
_cell.angle_gamma   90.00
#
_symmetry.space_group_name_H-M   'P 1'
#
loop_
_entity.id
_entity.type
_entity.pdbx_description
1 polymer ?
#
loop_
_entity_poly.entity_id
_entity_poly.type
_entity_poly.pdbx_seq_one_letter_code
_entity_poly.pdbx_strand_id
1 'polypeptide(L)'
;MTSKLYDVLIIGGGPAGLSMASALARQVYSALILDSGVYRNAPTKFMHNVVGFDHAEPAAFRAKAREDLEKRYETIEFKSATIATVRKTDAGIFEAVDDQGTVYQGKKLGLGTGVRDIFEDQPDGYGDCWGRGIFHCLYCHGFEERGAETVGVFAGGIISSADMLAHVTPMAKRLSQSVTVYTNGDASLIPAVRAKVHSSKVHYDSRKITSFALVEGGPAVRVTFEDGSSKTEGFVVSHPKVVQAAPFAEQLGLEMSATGDIKVEAPWNETNVKGCFAFGDAATMMRSVLQAMYMGGFSALGMAMQLQRELDEKDELNKKERTNPVPLLHVLIIQTAALERKVPVPVGVSVSVETCFHYFSREGRLLLLALSTKQTLTFLHAHWPRMTLALFTLVAAASARKCTNITVPVSLTSENAVFDFKTPLTKIDVTSFAVNLARQDPPFVKQVQKGLKNITGSYELAATYCEPDAGPGEELQIMTHGIGFDRSYWDFPYNNYNYSYVARAVDEHGYSTLTWDRLGVGASSKGDPLSEIQSFIEIAALKALTTKAREGSLPGVSCPYSKTIHIGHSFGSVISYALANESPELTDAIILTGFSQSPAYMPLFILSNNFIPITDTPLAAQYPAGYIATESTVGVQINFFSEGDFDPQLLDVAYQTAQPVTPGELLTIGVPAGKNNTYTGPVQIVTGGVELPSLLDLSRNFFTKASRFNTTVIPGAGHGLNFGYSHTLTYDAIFDFLSE
;
A
#
# COMPACT_ATOMS: atom_id res chain seq x y z
N MET A 1 1.93 47.76 8.27
CA MET A 1 3.16 47.13 8.80
C MET A 1 3.30 45.78 8.13
N THR A 2 4.51 45.28 7.86
CA THR A 2 4.67 43.91 7.36
C THR A 2 4.40 42.91 8.48
N SER A 3 3.54 41.93 8.23
CA SER A 3 3.30 40.77 9.10
C SER A 3 4.60 40.02 9.37
N LYS A 4 4.79 39.53 10.60
CA LYS A 4 5.87 38.59 10.90
C LYS A 4 5.55 37.25 10.22
N LEU A 5 6.46 36.79 9.37
CA LEU A 5 6.41 35.47 8.77
C LEU A 5 7.06 34.46 9.73
N TYR A 6 6.27 33.52 10.23
CA TYR A 6 6.76 32.40 11.06
C TYR A 6 7.18 31.22 10.18
N ASP A 7 7.93 30.28 10.72
CA ASP A 7 8.15 28.98 10.06
C ASP A 7 6.86 28.16 10.07
N VAL A 8 6.11 28.20 11.18
CA VAL A 8 4.86 27.44 11.37
C VAL A 8 3.76 28.31 11.99
N LEU A 9 2.55 28.27 11.43
CA LEU A 9 1.32 28.64 12.15
C LEU A 9 0.69 27.37 12.72
N ILE A 10 0.36 27.37 14.02
CA ILE A 10 -0.28 26.26 14.73
C ILE A 10 -1.65 26.72 15.19
N ILE A 11 -2.73 26.17 14.64
CA ILE A 11 -4.09 26.56 15.02
C ILE A 11 -4.65 25.51 16.01
N GLY A 12 -4.86 25.95 17.27
CA GLY A 12 -5.36 25.15 18.39
C GLY A 12 -4.34 24.96 19.51
N GLY A 13 -4.60 25.55 20.69
CA GLY A 13 -3.76 25.41 21.91
C GLY A 13 -3.99 24.12 22.69
N GLY A 14 -4.57 23.09 22.07
CA GLY A 14 -4.77 21.77 22.70
C GLY A 14 -3.45 20.99 22.87
N PRO A 15 -3.49 19.82 23.54
CA PRO A 15 -2.30 18.97 23.75
C PRO A 15 -1.53 18.64 22.47
N ALA A 16 -2.23 18.59 21.33
CA ALA A 16 -1.67 18.35 20.01
C ALA A 16 -0.77 19.52 19.54
N GLY A 17 -1.29 20.75 19.55
CA GLY A 17 -0.54 21.95 19.16
C GLY A 17 0.60 22.27 20.13
N LEU A 18 0.39 22.04 21.43
CA LEU A 18 1.43 22.17 22.45
C LEU A 18 2.58 21.17 22.25
N SER A 19 2.29 19.93 21.85
CA SER A 19 3.31 18.94 21.52
C SER A 19 4.07 19.28 20.24
N MET A 20 3.37 19.73 19.19
CA MET A 20 3.99 20.26 17.97
C MET A 20 4.96 21.41 18.30
N ALA A 21 4.50 22.39 19.06
CA ALA A 21 5.32 23.54 19.46
C ALA A 21 6.57 23.11 20.24
N SER A 22 6.45 22.14 21.16
CA SER A 22 7.58 21.61 21.92
C SER A 22 8.66 20.95 21.04
N ALA A 23 8.25 20.21 20.02
CA ALA A 23 9.18 19.61 19.06
C ALA A 23 9.83 20.66 18.14
N LEU A 24 9.07 21.65 17.64
CA LEU A 24 9.60 22.76 16.84
C LEU A 24 10.59 23.63 17.62
N ALA A 25 10.26 23.92 18.89
CA ALA A 25 11.10 24.70 19.80
C ALA A 25 12.48 24.07 20.03
N ARG A 26 12.55 22.73 20.06
CA ARG A 26 13.81 22.02 20.23
C ARG A 26 14.79 22.22 19.06
N GLN A 27 14.26 22.50 17.87
CA GLN A 27 15.02 22.80 16.65
C GLN A 27 15.04 24.30 16.29
N VAL A 28 14.62 25.18 17.21
CA VAL A 28 14.71 26.65 17.09
C VAL A 28 13.88 27.24 15.93
N TYR A 29 12.81 26.55 15.50
CA TYR A 29 11.86 27.13 14.55
C TYR A 29 10.97 28.19 15.19
N SER A 30 10.65 29.23 14.43
CA SER A 30 9.66 30.23 14.83
C SER A 30 8.24 29.72 14.60
N ALA A 31 7.43 29.64 15.66
CA ALA A 31 6.06 29.16 15.56
C ALA A 31 5.10 30.06 16.35
N LEU A 32 3.92 30.31 15.76
CA LEU A 32 2.83 31.04 16.41
C LEU A 32 1.67 30.09 16.68
N ILE A 33 1.29 29.96 17.95
CA ILE A 33 0.12 29.19 18.39
C ILE A 33 -1.07 30.15 18.48
N LEU A 34 -2.06 29.90 17.63
CA LEU A 34 -3.32 30.63 17.51
C LEU A 34 -4.41 29.81 18.22
N ASP A 35 -4.86 30.27 19.38
CA ASP A 35 -5.76 29.52 20.25
C ASP A 35 -7.04 30.28 20.59
N SER A 36 -8.19 29.65 20.37
CA SER A 36 -9.51 30.20 20.72
C SER A 36 -9.89 29.97 22.19
N GLY A 37 -9.15 29.11 22.91
CA GLY A 37 -9.47 28.74 24.30
C GLY A 37 -10.67 27.80 24.44
N VAL A 38 -11.21 27.28 23.33
CA VAL A 38 -12.31 26.30 23.32
C VAL A 38 -11.71 24.90 23.22
N TYR A 39 -11.91 24.07 24.24
CA TYR A 39 -11.31 22.74 24.34
C TYR A 39 -12.37 21.66 24.52
N ARG A 40 -12.30 20.57 23.73
CA ARG A 40 -13.27 19.46 23.77
C ARG A 40 -13.43 18.82 25.16
N ASN A 41 -12.37 18.81 25.97
CA ASN A 41 -12.38 18.29 27.35
C ASN A 41 -12.63 19.35 28.44
N ALA A 42 -13.05 20.58 28.09
CA ALA A 42 -13.44 21.59 29.07
C ALA A 42 -14.59 21.18 30.03
N PRO A 43 -15.57 20.32 29.64
CA PRO A 43 -16.59 19.83 30.57
C PRO A 43 -16.07 18.84 31.63
N THR A 44 -14.87 18.28 31.45
CA THR A 44 -14.32 17.24 32.33
C THR A 44 -13.47 17.87 33.44
N LYS A 45 -13.70 17.47 34.70
CA LYS A 45 -12.94 18.00 35.84
C LYS A 45 -11.49 17.52 35.86
N PHE A 46 -11.27 16.24 35.57
CA PHE A 46 -9.96 15.60 35.61
C PHE A 46 -9.69 14.86 34.30
N MET A 47 -8.42 14.76 33.92
CA MET A 47 -7.93 13.90 32.84
C MET A 47 -7.17 12.70 33.40
N HIS A 48 -7.29 11.56 32.72
CA HIS A 48 -6.65 10.30 33.08
C HIS A 48 -5.92 9.72 31.87
N ASN A 49 -5.15 8.65 32.08
CA ASN A 49 -4.40 7.94 31.05
C ASN A 49 -3.38 8.84 30.31
N VAL A 50 -2.77 9.77 31.04
CA VAL A 50 -1.64 10.59 30.58
C VAL A 50 -0.56 10.55 31.65
N VAL A 51 0.55 9.88 31.34
CA VAL A 51 1.62 9.60 32.30
C VAL A 51 2.20 10.91 32.84
N GLY A 52 2.18 11.06 34.17
CA GLY A 52 2.61 12.29 34.88
C GLY A 52 1.53 13.36 35.06
N PHE A 53 0.33 13.20 34.48
CA PHE A 53 -0.82 14.10 34.62
C PHE A 53 -2.14 13.35 34.90
N ASP A 54 -2.06 12.14 35.44
CA ASP A 54 -3.23 11.36 35.82
C ASP A 54 -3.95 12.01 37.01
N HIS A 55 -5.29 12.10 36.94
CA HIS A 55 -6.15 12.84 37.87
C HIS A 55 -5.84 14.35 37.99
N ALA A 56 -5.14 14.94 37.02
CA ALA A 56 -4.92 16.39 36.95
C ALA A 56 -6.08 17.11 36.26
N GLU A 57 -6.25 18.42 36.48
CA GLU A 57 -7.21 19.21 35.71
C GLU A 57 -6.72 19.42 34.26
N PRO A 58 -7.58 19.29 33.22
CA PRO A 58 -7.19 19.52 31.82
C PRO A 58 -6.59 20.92 31.55
N ALA A 59 -7.03 21.92 32.30
CA ALA A 59 -6.48 23.28 32.23
C ALA A 59 -5.06 23.35 32.82
N ALA A 60 -4.77 22.63 33.91
CA ALA A 60 -3.44 22.60 34.53
C ALA A 60 -2.39 21.95 33.63
N PHE A 61 -2.75 20.89 32.88
CA PHE A 61 -1.89 20.32 31.83
C PHE A 61 -1.52 21.38 30.77
N ARG A 62 -2.51 22.07 30.20
CA ARG A 62 -2.28 23.09 29.15
C ARG A 62 -1.48 24.28 29.68
N ALA A 63 -1.80 24.76 30.88
CA ALA A 63 -1.09 25.85 31.54
C ALA A 63 0.38 25.49 31.78
N LYS A 64 0.68 24.30 32.34
CA LYS A 64 2.06 23.85 32.53
C LYS A 64 2.81 23.67 31.22
N ALA A 65 2.20 23.06 30.20
CA ALA A 65 2.85 22.87 28.90
C ALA A 65 3.18 24.22 28.22
N ARG A 66 2.30 25.22 28.34
CA ARG A 66 2.56 26.59 27.90
C ARG A 66 3.66 27.26 28.72
N GLU A 67 3.63 27.14 30.04
CA GLU A 67 4.64 27.68 30.96
C GLU A 67 6.04 27.11 30.68
N ASP A 68 6.15 25.79 30.47
CA ASP A 68 7.41 25.11 30.11
C ASP A 68 7.94 25.56 28.74
N LEU A 69 7.07 26.02 27.83
CA LEU A 69 7.43 26.58 26.53
C LEU A 69 7.93 28.02 26.66
N GLU A 70 7.09 28.91 27.21
CA GLU A 70 7.37 30.35 27.35
C GLU A 70 8.60 30.64 28.22
N LYS A 71 8.89 29.81 29.24
CA LYS A 71 10.08 29.97 30.09
C LYS A 71 11.39 29.51 29.46
N ARG A 72 11.37 28.80 28.32
CA ARG A 72 12.55 28.06 27.82
C ARG A 72 12.87 28.25 26.34
N TYR A 73 11.92 28.74 25.53
CA TYR A 73 12.08 28.79 24.08
C TYR A 73 11.53 30.11 23.50
N GLU A 74 12.41 31.05 23.20
CA GLU A 74 12.09 32.39 22.68
C GLU A 74 11.46 32.37 21.27
N THR A 75 11.46 31.22 20.58
CA THR A 75 10.93 31.09 19.21
C THR A 75 9.46 30.68 19.15
N ILE A 76 8.82 30.40 20.29
CA ILE A 76 7.41 30.01 20.37
C ILE A 76 6.58 31.17 20.92
N GLU A 77 5.61 31.63 20.14
CA GLU A 77 4.68 32.68 20.53
C GLU A 77 3.26 32.14 20.70
N PHE A 78 2.52 32.70 21.65
CA PHE A 78 1.12 32.37 21.92
C PHE A 78 0.24 33.58 21.67
N LYS A 79 -0.86 33.40 20.93
CA LYS A 79 -1.87 34.42 20.69
C LYS A 79 -3.25 33.81 20.90
N SER A 80 -4.03 34.41 21.81
CA SER A 80 -5.46 34.15 21.88
C SER A 80 -6.13 34.79 20.66
N ALA A 81 -6.70 33.97 19.78
CA ALA A 81 -7.35 34.37 18.54
C ALA A 81 -8.25 33.23 18.00
N THR A 82 -9.47 33.55 17.61
CA THR A 82 -10.34 32.64 16.85
C THR A 82 -10.08 32.86 15.36
N ILE A 83 -9.52 31.87 14.67
CA ILE A 83 -9.30 31.95 13.22
C ILE A 83 -10.63 31.72 12.48
N ALA A 84 -10.96 32.63 11.56
CA ALA A 84 -12.17 32.57 10.73
C ALA A 84 -11.88 31.98 9.34
N THR A 85 -10.74 32.34 8.75
CA THR A 85 -10.33 31.82 7.43
C THR A 85 -8.85 31.45 7.38
N VAL A 86 -8.54 30.36 6.70
CA VAL A 86 -7.17 30.01 6.27
C VAL A 86 -7.10 29.90 4.75
N ARG A 87 -5.95 30.21 4.18
CA ARG A 87 -5.65 29.98 2.76
C ARG A 87 -4.17 29.72 2.53
N LYS A 88 -3.84 29.08 1.41
CA LYS A 88 -2.49 29.10 0.85
C LYS A 88 -2.40 30.19 -0.21
N THR A 89 -1.27 30.91 -0.26
CA THR A 89 -1.03 32.01 -1.19
C THR A 89 -0.23 31.54 -2.42
N ASP A 90 -0.25 32.31 -3.50
CA ASP A 90 0.53 32.05 -4.71
C ASP A 90 2.05 32.05 -4.45
N ALA A 91 2.50 32.74 -3.40
CA ALA A 91 3.87 32.73 -2.90
C ALA A 91 4.23 31.46 -2.11
N GLY A 92 3.33 30.47 -2.03
CA GLY A 92 3.53 29.18 -1.38
C GLY A 92 3.37 29.18 0.14
N ILE A 93 3.33 30.35 0.80
CA ILE A 93 3.10 30.50 2.24
C ILE A 93 1.61 30.41 2.60
N PHE A 94 1.32 30.06 3.84
CA PHE A 94 -0.02 30.04 4.41
C PHE A 94 -0.36 31.34 5.11
N GLU A 95 -1.64 31.68 5.08
CA GLU A 95 -2.22 32.85 5.72
C GLU A 95 -3.45 32.44 6.53
N ALA A 96 -3.54 32.91 7.78
CA ALA A 96 -4.67 32.70 8.68
C ALA A 96 -5.18 34.07 9.14
N VAL A 97 -6.50 34.26 9.14
CA VAL A 97 -7.15 35.53 9.51
C VAL A 97 -8.10 35.30 10.68
N ASP A 98 -7.96 36.10 11.74
CA ASP A 98 -8.86 36.03 12.90
C ASP A 98 -10.21 36.74 12.68
N ASP A 99 -11.13 36.56 13.62
CA ASP A 99 -12.45 37.19 13.62
C ASP A 99 -12.44 38.73 13.75
N GLN A 100 -11.26 39.34 14.01
CA GLN A 100 -11.03 40.79 13.99
C GLN A 100 -10.37 41.28 12.68
N GLY A 101 -10.04 40.37 11.75
CA GLY A 101 -9.33 40.67 10.51
C GLY A 101 -7.80 40.76 10.65
N THR A 102 -7.22 40.33 11.78
CA THR A 102 -5.76 40.26 11.94
C THR A 102 -5.18 39.14 11.08
N VAL A 103 -4.17 39.46 10.28
CA VAL A 103 -3.54 38.52 9.34
C VAL A 103 -2.24 37.95 9.93
N TYR A 104 -2.17 36.62 10.01
CA TYR A 104 -1.02 35.82 10.42
C TYR A 104 -0.47 35.03 9.23
N GLN A 105 0.86 34.89 9.13
CA GLN A 105 1.51 34.24 7.98
C GLN A 105 2.61 33.28 8.42
N GLY A 106 2.71 32.12 7.75
CA GLY A 106 3.75 31.14 8.03
C GLY A 106 4.09 30.25 6.82
N LYS A 107 5.30 29.68 6.82
CA LYS A 107 5.78 28.80 5.73
C LYS A 107 5.04 27.45 5.72
N LYS A 108 4.67 26.95 6.91
CA LYS A 108 3.86 25.74 7.14
C LYS A 108 2.63 26.05 7.97
N LEU A 109 1.61 25.21 7.88
CA LEU A 109 0.36 25.30 8.64
C LEU A 109 0.07 23.99 9.36
N GLY A 110 -0.26 24.08 10.64
CA GLY A 110 -0.69 22.96 11.47
C GLY A 110 -2.11 23.14 11.99
N LEU A 111 -2.99 22.19 11.67
CA LEU A 111 -4.39 22.17 12.07
C LEU A 111 -4.60 21.21 13.25
N GLY A 112 -4.61 21.77 14.46
CA GLY A 112 -4.87 21.08 15.73
C GLY A 112 -6.22 21.44 16.35
N THR A 113 -7.20 21.82 15.52
CA THR A 113 -8.50 22.40 15.92
C THR A 113 -9.41 21.45 16.70
N GLY A 114 -9.23 20.14 16.54
CA GLY A 114 -10.11 19.12 17.11
C GLY A 114 -11.52 19.10 16.50
N VAL A 115 -12.45 18.51 17.24
CA VAL A 115 -13.84 18.26 16.83
C VAL A 115 -14.84 18.76 17.87
N ARG A 116 -16.07 19.04 17.42
CA ARG A 116 -17.24 19.31 18.27
C ARG A 116 -18.11 18.07 18.36
N ASP A 117 -18.49 17.68 19.58
CA ASP A 117 -19.50 16.66 19.83
C ASP A 117 -20.92 17.20 19.55
N ILE A 118 -21.77 16.35 18.96
CA ILE A 118 -23.15 16.68 18.55
C ILE A 118 -24.15 16.17 19.60
N PHE A 119 -24.86 17.08 20.26
CA PHE A 119 -25.90 16.76 21.24
C PHE A 119 -27.32 17.00 20.69
N GLU A 120 -27.43 17.71 19.58
CA GLU A 120 -28.69 18.10 18.92
C GLU A 120 -29.52 16.88 18.46
N ASP A 121 -28.87 15.74 18.23
CA ASP A 121 -29.48 14.44 17.88
C ASP A 121 -29.85 13.57 19.11
N GLN A 122 -29.62 14.03 20.34
CA GLN A 122 -29.69 13.21 21.57
C GLN A 122 -30.92 13.54 22.44
N PRO A 123 -31.35 12.64 23.35
CA PRO A 123 -32.45 12.89 24.29
C PRO A 123 -32.21 14.10 25.22
N ASP A 124 -33.30 14.69 25.72
CA ASP A 124 -33.25 15.92 26.54
C ASP A 124 -32.31 15.77 27.74
N GLY A 125 -31.53 16.81 28.05
CA GLY A 125 -30.57 16.81 29.17
C GLY A 125 -29.30 15.98 28.96
N TYR A 126 -29.10 15.34 27.79
CA TYR A 126 -27.85 14.65 27.45
C TYR A 126 -26.62 15.56 27.62
N GLY A 127 -26.71 16.81 27.12
CA GLY A 127 -25.62 17.80 27.20
C GLY A 127 -25.26 18.19 28.64
N ASP A 128 -26.24 18.32 29.54
CA ASP A 128 -26.00 18.66 30.95
C ASP A 128 -25.31 17.53 31.72
N CYS A 129 -25.48 16.29 31.26
CA CYS A 129 -24.86 15.10 31.80
C CYS A 129 -23.47 14.79 31.20
N TRP A 130 -23.11 15.39 30.06
CA TRP A 130 -21.88 15.10 29.33
C TRP A 130 -20.61 15.42 30.13
N GLY A 131 -19.68 14.46 30.23
CA GLY A 131 -18.45 14.60 31.01
C GLY A 131 -18.64 14.61 32.53
N ARG A 132 -19.88 14.45 33.01
CA ARG A 132 -20.26 14.46 34.43
C ARG A 132 -20.92 13.16 34.88
N GLY A 133 -21.68 12.52 34.00
CA GLY A 133 -22.34 11.23 34.19
C GLY A 133 -22.60 10.45 32.90
N ILE A 134 -22.53 11.12 31.74
CA ILE A 134 -22.42 10.47 30.42
C ILE A 134 -20.95 10.53 29.97
N PHE A 135 -20.36 9.37 29.69
CA PHE A 135 -18.96 9.21 29.32
C PHE A 135 -18.78 8.46 27.99
N HIS A 136 -17.93 8.98 27.10
CA HIS A 136 -17.63 8.36 25.79
C HIS A 136 -16.39 7.46 25.79
N CYS A 137 -15.55 7.57 26.83
CA CYS A 137 -14.25 6.90 26.92
C CYS A 137 -14.06 6.32 28.33
N LEU A 138 -14.14 4.99 28.45
CA LEU A 138 -13.92 4.26 29.72
C LEU A 138 -12.44 4.06 30.10
N TYR A 139 -11.51 4.61 29.30
CA TYR A 139 -10.12 4.83 29.70
C TYR A 139 -9.88 6.25 30.24
N CYS A 140 -10.88 7.14 30.12
CA CYS A 140 -10.79 8.55 30.49
C CYS A 140 -11.63 8.88 31.74
N HIS A 141 -12.68 8.09 32.00
CA HIS A 141 -13.61 8.21 33.12
C HIS A 141 -14.12 6.82 33.54
N GLY A 142 -14.71 6.74 34.74
CA GLY A 142 -15.49 5.58 35.19
C GLY A 142 -14.67 4.57 35.98
N PHE A 143 -13.34 4.69 36.01
CA PHE A 143 -12.54 4.06 37.06
C PHE A 143 -12.89 4.66 38.43
N GLU A 144 -13.18 5.96 38.46
CA GLU A 144 -13.59 6.73 39.64
C GLU A 144 -14.87 6.11 40.23
N GLU A 145 -15.84 5.83 39.35
CA GLU A 145 -17.18 5.34 39.66
C GLU A 145 -17.27 3.80 39.75
N ARG A 146 -16.12 3.12 39.86
CA ARG A 146 -16.05 1.66 39.91
C ARG A 146 -16.76 1.10 41.15
N GLY A 147 -17.58 0.08 40.94
CA GLY A 147 -18.35 -0.59 41.98
C GLY A 147 -19.85 -0.24 41.99
N ALA A 148 -20.30 0.70 41.14
CA ALA A 148 -21.70 1.04 40.97
C ALA A 148 -22.60 -0.20 40.74
N GLU A 149 -23.79 -0.22 41.35
CA GLU A 149 -24.69 -1.38 41.29
C GLU A 149 -25.16 -1.71 39.86
N THR A 150 -25.45 -0.66 39.09
CA THR A 150 -25.86 -0.73 37.68
C THR A 150 -25.29 0.47 36.92
N VAL A 151 -24.90 0.26 35.66
CA VAL A 151 -24.49 1.34 34.74
C VAL A 151 -25.14 1.13 33.37
N GLY A 152 -25.41 2.22 32.65
CA GLY A 152 -26.02 2.19 31.33
C GLY A 152 -24.99 2.10 30.20
N VAL A 153 -25.34 1.41 29.12
CA VAL A 153 -24.69 1.53 27.79
C VAL A 153 -25.77 1.95 26.82
N PHE A 154 -25.64 3.13 26.20
CA PHE A 154 -26.68 3.74 25.39
C PHE A 154 -26.42 3.56 23.88
N ALA A 155 -27.41 3.02 23.18
CA ALA A 155 -27.45 2.97 21.72
C ALA A 155 -27.78 4.36 21.16
N GLY A 156 -26.72 5.12 20.84
CA GLY A 156 -26.80 6.50 20.41
C GLY A 156 -25.48 6.98 19.78
N GLY A 157 -25.61 7.89 18.82
CA GLY A 157 -24.47 8.46 18.09
C GLY A 157 -23.63 7.39 17.38
N ILE A 158 -22.35 7.30 17.73
CA ILE A 158 -21.38 6.35 17.17
C ILE A 158 -21.55 4.96 17.79
N ILE A 159 -22.06 4.83 19.01
CA ILE A 159 -22.36 3.54 19.64
C ILE A 159 -23.77 3.11 19.22
N SER A 160 -23.96 2.80 17.93
CA SER A 160 -25.28 2.50 17.34
C SER A 160 -25.40 1.12 16.68
N SER A 161 -24.28 0.39 16.50
CA SER A 161 -24.30 -1.00 15.99
C SER A 161 -24.18 -2.04 17.11
N ALA A 162 -24.63 -3.26 16.83
CA ALA A 162 -24.51 -4.38 17.76
C ALA A 162 -23.05 -4.71 18.13
N ASP A 163 -22.10 -4.50 17.21
CA ASP A 163 -20.67 -4.68 17.47
C ASP A 163 -20.09 -3.61 18.39
N MET A 164 -20.45 -2.34 18.19
CA MET A 164 -20.01 -1.27 19.10
C MET A 164 -20.59 -1.46 20.51
N LEU A 165 -21.87 -1.84 20.61
CA LEU A 165 -22.50 -2.19 21.89
C LEU A 165 -21.82 -3.42 22.53
N ALA A 166 -21.49 -4.45 21.74
CA ALA A 166 -20.80 -5.65 22.23
C ALA A 166 -19.35 -5.39 22.64
N HIS A 167 -18.67 -4.40 22.07
CA HIS A 167 -17.33 -3.97 22.45
C HIS A 167 -17.32 -3.21 23.79
N VAL A 168 -18.20 -2.21 23.97
CA VAL A 168 -18.19 -1.37 25.18
C VAL A 168 -18.88 -2.02 26.39
N THR A 169 -19.83 -2.94 26.19
CA THR A 169 -20.55 -3.59 27.32
C THR A 169 -19.63 -4.38 28.26
N PRO A 170 -18.67 -5.20 27.78
CA PRO A 170 -17.63 -5.81 28.62
C PRO A 170 -16.77 -4.80 29.38
N MET A 171 -16.48 -3.63 28.80
CA MET A 171 -15.71 -2.57 29.47
C MET A 171 -16.51 -1.97 30.63
N ALA A 172 -17.78 -1.59 30.41
CA ALA A 172 -18.67 -1.11 31.46
C ALA A 172 -18.81 -2.13 32.60
N LYS A 173 -18.90 -3.42 32.27
CA LYS A 173 -18.96 -4.55 33.22
C LYS A 173 -17.69 -4.72 34.07
N ARG A 174 -16.54 -4.11 33.70
CA ARG A 174 -15.35 -4.05 34.57
C ARG A 174 -15.51 -3.06 35.73
N LEU A 175 -16.46 -2.14 35.62
CA LEU A 175 -16.65 -0.98 36.50
C LEU A 175 -17.94 -1.07 37.33
N SER A 176 -18.80 -2.06 37.10
CA SER A 176 -20.11 -2.16 37.76
C SER A 176 -20.45 -3.57 38.23
N GLN A 177 -21.47 -3.69 39.09
CA GLN A 177 -22.05 -4.99 39.45
C GLN A 177 -22.98 -5.53 38.36
N SER A 178 -23.65 -4.66 37.62
CA SER A 178 -24.49 -5.00 36.46
C SER A 178 -24.41 -3.92 35.38
N VAL A 179 -24.76 -4.26 34.14
CA VAL A 179 -24.83 -3.31 33.01
C VAL A 179 -26.20 -3.43 32.34
N THR A 180 -26.80 -2.31 31.97
CA THR A 180 -28.04 -2.27 31.17
C THR A 180 -27.74 -1.69 29.79
N VAL A 181 -27.93 -2.50 28.75
CA VAL A 181 -27.80 -2.08 27.34
C VAL A 181 -29.13 -1.48 26.89
N TYR A 182 -29.16 -0.17 26.73
CA TYR A 182 -30.31 0.61 26.29
C TYR A 182 -30.32 0.74 24.77
N THR A 183 -31.24 0.04 24.12
CA THR A 183 -31.36 0.00 22.65
C THR A 183 -32.31 1.07 22.08
N ASN A 184 -32.85 1.95 22.91
CA ASN A 184 -33.47 3.23 22.53
C ASN A 184 -34.57 3.13 21.45
N GLY A 185 -35.45 2.15 21.58
CA GLY A 185 -36.52 1.82 20.63
C GLY A 185 -36.21 0.60 19.74
N ASP A 186 -34.93 0.29 19.49
CA ASP A 186 -34.54 -0.78 18.56
C ASP A 186 -34.31 -2.14 19.26
N ALA A 187 -35.41 -2.87 19.46
CA ALA A 187 -35.35 -4.23 19.98
C ALA A 187 -34.55 -5.23 19.11
N SER A 188 -34.28 -4.92 17.83
CA SER A 188 -33.55 -5.83 16.91
C SER A 188 -32.07 -5.97 17.26
N LEU A 189 -31.49 -4.97 17.95
CA LEU A 189 -30.12 -5.02 18.46
C LEU A 189 -29.93 -6.04 19.59
N ILE A 190 -30.99 -6.34 20.37
CA ILE A 190 -30.87 -7.18 21.59
C ILE A 190 -30.38 -8.60 21.28
N PRO A 191 -30.92 -9.35 20.31
CA PRO A 191 -30.39 -10.67 19.93
C PRO A 191 -28.93 -10.60 19.47
N ALA A 192 -28.57 -9.61 18.65
CA ALA A 192 -27.23 -9.49 18.06
C ALA A 192 -26.15 -9.17 19.12
N VAL A 193 -26.44 -8.27 20.07
CA VAL A 193 -25.52 -8.00 21.20
C VAL A 193 -25.46 -9.19 22.16
N ARG A 194 -26.59 -9.87 22.43
CA ARG A 194 -26.64 -11.06 23.31
C ARG A 194 -25.86 -12.25 22.75
N ALA A 195 -25.82 -12.40 21.43
CA ALA A 195 -24.99 -13.39 20.74
C ALA A 195 -23.48 -13.14 20.89
N LYS A 196 -23.07 -11.90 21.21
CA LYS A 196 -21.66 -11.50 21.37
C LYS A 196 -21.25 -11.27 22.84
N VAL A 197 -22.20 -11.01 23.75
CA VAL A 197 -21.95 -10.72 25.17
C VAL A 197 -22.68 -11.71 26.09
N HIS A 198 -22.01 -12.80 26.43
CA HIS A 198 -22.56 -13.83 27.32
C HIS A 198 -22.31 -13.48 28.81
N SER A 199 -23.31 -12.94 29.50
CA SER A 199 -23.21 -12.65 30.94
C SER A 199 -24.57 -12.48 31.62
N SER A 200 -24.78 -13.11 32.78
CA SER A 200 -25.94 -12.90 33.64
C SER A 200 -26.02 -11.50 34.28
N LYS A 201 -24.89 -10.78 34.34
CA LYS A 201 -24.77 -9.38 34.81
C LYS A 201 -25.11 -8.34 33.73
N VAL A 202 -25.56 -8.76 32.54
CA VAL A 202 -25.91 -7.86 31.42
C VAL A 202 -27.41 -7.95 31.14
N HIS A 203 -28.08 -6.82 31.31
CA HIS A 203 -29.50 -6.63 31.06
C HIS A 203 -29.70 -5.80 29.79
N TYR A 204 -30.91 -5.83 29.24
CA TYR A 204 -31.24 -5.17 27.99
C TYR A 204 -32.60 -4.48 28.13
N ASP A 205 -32.70 -3.26 27.65
CA ASP A 205 -33.95 -2.49 27.61
C ASP A 205 -34.11 -1.90 26.20
N SER A 206 -35.29 -2.05 25.60
CA SER A 206 -35.61 -1.56 24.26
C SER A 206 -36.56 -0.37 24.25
N ARG A 207 -36.95 0.15 25.42
CA ARG A 207 -37.83 1.32 25.49
C ARG A 207 -37.13 2.56 24.95
N LYS A 208 -37.91 3.45 24.34
CA LYS A 208 -37.41 4.74 23.85
C LYS A 208 -37.01 5.60 25.04
N ILE A 209 -35.82 6.20 24.99
CA ILE A 209 -35.34 7.14 26.01
C ILE A 209 -35.72 8.55 25.58
N THR A 210 -36.35 9.30 26.49
CA THR A 210 -36.82 10.67 26.27
C THR A 210 -35.90 11.70 26.92
N SER A 211 -35.32 11.41 28.09
CA SER A 211 -34.38 12.32 28.74
C SER A 211 -33.33 11.62 29.63
N PHE A 212 -32.24 12.34 29.87
CA PHE A 212 -31.22 12.06 30.85
C PHE A 212 -31.13 13.22 31.86
N ALA A 213 -30.97 12.93 33.15
CA ALA A 213 -30.75 13.96 34.17
C ALA A 213 -29.76 13.49 35.24
N LEU A 214 -28.82 14.35 35.64
CA LEU A 214 -27.91 14.06 36.75
C LEU A 214 -28.66 13.99 38.09
N VAL A 215 -28.37 12.96 38.88
CA VAL A 215 -28.83 12.82 40.26
C VAL A 215 -27.79 13.47 41.19
N GLU A 216 -28.26 14.34 42.08
CA GLU A 216 -27.44 15.04 43.11
C GLU A 216 -26.20 15.80 42.58
N GLY A 217 -26.16 16.10 41.28
CA GLY A 217 -25.07 16.81 40.60
C GLY A 217 -24.11 15.92 39.80
N GLY A 218 -24.32 14.60 39.84
CA GLY A 218 -23.50 13.57 39.19
C GLY A 218 -22.74 12.71 40.20
N PRO A 219 -22.23 11.53 39.78
CA PRO A 219 -22.18 11.04 38.40
C PRO A 219 -23.38 10.21 37.98
N ALA A 220 -24.23 9.81 38.93
CA ALA A 220 -25.42 9.02 38.65
C ALA A 220 -26.39 9.77 37.70
N VAL A 221 -26.96 9.03 36.76
CA VAL A 221 -27.87 9.53 35.71
C VAL A 221 -29.22 8.85 35.83
N ARG A 222 -30.29 9.62 35.94
CA ARG A 222 -31.66 9.17 35.71
C ARG A 222 -31.90 9.09 34.20
N VAL A 223 -32.21 7.89 33.72
CA VAL A 223 -32.70 7.62 32.36
C VAL A 223 -34.22 7.59 32.41
N THR A 224 -34.88 8.43 31.62
CA THR A 224 -36.36 8.50 31.52
C THR A 224 -36.83 7.89 30.21
N PHE A 225 -37.93 7.14 30.25
CA PHE A 225 -38.48 6.45 29.09
C PHE A 225 -39.79 7.09 28.60
N GLU A 226 -40.17 6.79 27.37
CA GLU A 226 -41.43 7.23 26.74
C GLU A 226 -42.69 6.73 27.47
N ASP A 227 -42.59 5.64 28.25
CA ASP A 227 -43.67 5.16 29.14
C ASP A 227 -43.82 5.98 30.44
N GLY A 228 -43.01 7.02 30.64
CA GLY A 228 -43.02 7.89 31.82
C GLY A 228 -42.31 7.30 33.05
N SER A 229 -41.82 6.07 33.00
CA SER A 229 -40.97 5.50 34.05
C SER A 229 -39.52 5.99 33.91
N SER A 230 -38.69 5.73 34.93
CA SER A 230 -37.25 6.01 34.88
C SER A 230 -36.43 4.98 35.65
N LYS A 231 -35.15 4.84 35.29
CA LYS A 231 -34.14 4.05 36.01
C LYS A 231 -32.90 4.92 36.26
N THR A 232 -32.33 4.82 37.46
CA THR A 232 -31.04 5.45 37.77
C THR A 232 -29.91 4.48 37.44
N GLU A 233 -28.89 4.97 36.76
CA GLU A 233 -27.60 4.31 36.52
C GLU A 233 -26.49 5.07 37.25
N GLY A 234 -25.43 4.39 37.70
CA GLY A 234 -24.27 5.04 38.33
C GLY A 234 -23.49 5.96 37.37
N PHE A 235 -23.51 5.62 36.08
CA PHE A 235 -23.17 6.47 34.94
C PHE A 235 -23.73 5.84 33.66
N VAL A 236 -23.65 6.54 32.52
CA VAL A 236 -24.05 6.02 31.20
C VAL A 236 -22.90 6.14 30.20
N VAL A 237 -22.64 5.07 29.46
CA VAL A 237 -21.67 5.04 28.36
C VAL A 237 -22.35 5.46 27.06
N SER A 238 -21.87 6.53 26.42
CA SER A 238 -22.34 6.97 25.10
C SER A 238 -21.28 7.79 24.38
N HIS A 239 -21.12 7.58 23.07
CA HIS A 239 -20.32 8.45 22.21
C HIS A 239 -21.23 9.12 21.16
N PRO A 240 -21.42 10.46 21.20
CA PRO A 240 -22.21 11.19 20.21
C PRO A 240 -21.51 11.18 18.85
N LYS A 241 -22.20 11.63 17.79
CA LYS A 241 -21.52 12.01 16.54
C LYS A 241 -20.59 13.20 16.82
N VAL A 242 -19.61 13.41 15.95
CA VAL A 242 -18.75 14.61 15.99
C VAL A 242 -18.65 15.25 14.61
N VAL A 243 -18.27 16.52 14.57
CA VAL A 243 -17.91 17.26 13.35
C VAL A 243 -16.61 18.03 13.56
N GLN A 244 -15.92 18.41 12.47
CA GLN A 244 -14.75 19.29 12.55
C GLN A 244 -15.09 20.58 13.31
N ALA A 245 -14.21 21.02 14.21
CA ALA A 245 -14.44 22.23 15.00
C ALA A 245 -14.30 23.54 14.19
N ALA A 246 -13.76 23.47 12.98
CA ALA A 246 -13.51 24.63 12.11
C ALA A 246 -13.64 24.25 10.60
N PRO A 247 -14.02 25.19 9.72
CA PRO A 247 -14.24 24.94 8.28
C PRO A 247 -12.93 24.83 7.46
N PHE A 248 -11.77 24.75 8.09
CA PHE A 248 -10.46 24.87 7.42
C PHE A 248 -10.16 23.75 6.43
N ALA A 249 -10.76 22.57 6.61
CA ALA A 249 -10.67 21.48 5.64
C ALA A 249 -11.34 21.85 4.30
N GLU A 250 -12.53 22.46 4.34
CA GLU A 250 -13.23 22.93 3.14
C GLU A 250 -12.47 24.10 2.49
N GLN A 251 -12.05 25.09 3.28
CA GLN A 251 -11.35 26.29 2.80
C GLN A 251 -10.01 26.00 2.08
N LEU A 252 -9.32 24.92 2.46
CA LEU A 252 -8.06 24.50 1.83
C LEU A 252 -8.22 23.38 0.79
N GLY A 253 -9.44 22.83 0.61
CA GLY A 253 -9.65 21.67 -0.26
C GLY A 253 -8.96 20.39 0.24
N LEU A 254 -9.00 20.16 1.56
CA LEU A 254 -8.39 18.97 2.17
C LEU A 254 -9.23 17.72 1.92
N GLU A 255 -8.57 16.60 1.69
CA GLU A 255 -9.24 15.31 1.67
C GLU A 255 -9.71 14.90 3.07
N MET A 256 -10.88 14.26 3.12
CA MET A 256 -11.50 13.78 4.36
C MET A 256 -11.62 12.25 4.32
N SER A 257 -11.53 11.61 5.49
CA SER A 257 -11.85 10.19 5.66
C SER A 257 -13.36 9.95 5.60
N ALA A 258 -13.77 8.70 5.39
CA ALA A 258 -15.15 8.27 5.54
C ALA A 258 -15.71 8.44 6.98
N THR A 259 -14.85 8.68 7.97
CA THR A 259 -15.22 8.96 9.37
C THR A 259 -15.35 10.46 9.69
N GLY A 260 -15.13 11.35 8.71
CA GLY A 260 -15.22 12.80 8.87
C GLY A 260 -13.97 13.46 9.47
N ASP A 261 -12.85 12.73 9.53
CA ASP A 261 -11.53 13.22 9.96
C ASP A 261 -10.76 13.77 8.76
N ILE A 262 -9.86 14.75 8.96
CA ILE A 262 -8.94 15.20 7.91
C ILE A 262 -7.99 14.06 7.57
N LYS A 263 -7.93 13.69 6.28
CA LYS A 263 -7.04 12.62 5.79
C LYS A 263 -5.60 13.12 5.76
N VAL A 264 -4.69 12.31 6.30
CA VAL A 264 -3.28 12.65 6.45
C VAL A 264 -2.36 11.45 6.18
N GLU A 265 -1.15 11.72 5.67
CA GLU A 265 -0.14 10.71 5.36
C GLU A 265 0.73 10.38 6.58
N ALA A 266 0.66 9.14 7.05
CA ALA A 266 1.52 8.64 8.13
C ALA A 266 2.97 8.45 7.64
N PRO A 267 4.00 8.64 8.49
CA PRO A 267 3.91 8.97 9.92
C PRO A 267 3.84 10.47 10.23
N TRP A 268 4.03 11.34 9.22
CA TRP A 268 4.22 12.78 9.43
C TRP A 268 2.92 13.58 9.59
N ASN A 269 1.78 13.02 9.19
CA ASN A 269 0.46 13.65 9.21
C ASN A 269 0.32 14.88 8.28
N GLU A 270 1.01 14.86 7.14
CA GLU A 270 0.83 15.86 6.09
C GLU A 270 -0.49 15.62 5.34
N THR A 271 -1.16 16.69 4.91
CA THR A 271 -2.40 16.62 4.11
C THR A 271 -2.09 16.57 2.60
N ASN A 272 -3.10 16.40 1.76
CA ASN A 272 -2.97 16.56 0.30
C ASN A 272 -2.47 17.97 -0.13
N VAL A 273 -2.51 18.98 0.75
CA VAL A 273 -1.96 20.32 0.51
C VAL A 273 -0.56 20.42 1.11
N LYS A 274 0.48 20.26 0.29
CA LYS A 274 1.89 20.31 0.72
C LYS A 274 2.18 21.50 1.65
N GLY A 275 2.76 21.22 2.81
CA GLY A 275 3.08 22.17 3.88
C GLY A 275 1.95 22.41 4.88
N CYS A 276 0.76 21.83 4.67
CA CYS A 276 -0.33 21.80 5.63
C CYS A 276 -0.45 20.41 6.25
N PHE A 277 -0.49 20.37 7.58
CA PHE A 277 -0.55 19.16 8.40
C PHE A 277 -1.78 19.22 9.31
N ALA A 278 -2.37 18.08 9.65
CA ALA A 278 -3.50 18.01 10.59
C ALA A 278 -3.29 16.90 11.63
N PHE A 279 -3.68 17.14 12.88
CA PHE A 279 -3.27 16.29 14.00
C PHE A 279 -4.21 16.34 15.21
N GLY A 280 -4.19 15.28 16.00
CA GLY A 280 -5.15 15.07 17.09
C GLY A 280 -6.56 14.86 16.55
N ASP A 281 -7.56 15.16 17.38
CA ASP A 281 -8.97 14.80 17.13
C ASP A 281 -9.53 15.21 15.77
N ALA A 282 -8.98 16.25 15.11
CA ALA A 282 -9.38 16.69 13.78
C ALA A 282 -8.98 15.72 12.65
N ALA A 283 -7.95 14.89 12.87
CA ALA A 283 -7.32 14.04 11.85
C ALA A 283 -7.27 12.55 12.26
N THR A 284 -8.06 12.12 13.26
CA THR A 284 -8.13 10.71 13.64
C THR A 284 -9.39 10.33 14.41
N MET A 285 -9.88 9.12 14.16
CA MET A 285 -10.90 8.46 14.99
C MET A 285 -10.38 8.06 16.38
N MET A 286 -9.06 7.94 16.59
CA MET A 286 -8.43 7.53 17.87
C MET A 286 -8.28 8.70 18.85
N ARG A 287 -9.40 9.39 19.10
CA ARG A 287 -9.47 10.69 19.80
C ARG A 287 -9.10 10.57 21.29
N SER A 288 -7.84 10.86 21.61
CA SER A 288 -7.28 10.79 22.96
C SER A 288 -6.10 11.75 23.12
N VAL A 289 -5.80 12.17 24.35
CA VAL A 289 -4.68 13.10 24.62
C VAL A 289 -3.33 12.51 24.21
N LEU A 290 -3.12 11.21 24.41
CA LEU A 290 -1.90 10.49 23.99
C LEU A 290 -1.73 10.55 22.46
N GLN A 291 -2.77 10.18 21.70
CA GLN A 291 -2.72 10.21 20.23
C GLN A 291 -2.56 11.65 19.70
N ALA A 292 -3.21 12.62 20.35
CA ALA A 292 -3.08 14.02 20.00
C ALA A 292 -1.65 14.54 20.16
N MET A 293 -1.00 14.22 21.29
CA MET A 293 0.42 14.56 21.51
C MET A 293 1.32 13.84 20.51
N TYR A 294 1.11 12.55 20.25
CA TYR A 294 1.86 11.78 19.25
C TYR A 294 1.81 12.41 17.86
N MET A 295 0.60 12.67 17.33
CA MET A 295 0.43 13.25 15.99
C MET A 295 0.99 14.67 15.90
N GLY A 296 0.79 15.51 16.92
CA GLY A 296 1.35 16.85 16.97
C GLY A 296 2.88 16.85 16.95
N GLY A 297 3.50 15.99 17.76
CA GLY A 297 4.94 15.79 17.78
C GLY A 297 5.51 15.32 16.44
N PHE A 298 4.95 14.28 15.82
CA PHE A 298 5.43 13.79 14.51
C PHE A 298 5.17 14.77 13.36
N SER A 299 4.11 15.58 13.44
CA SER A 299 3.87 16.67 12.48
C SER A 299 4.96 17.75 12.53
N ALA A 300 5.48 18.07 13.70
CA ALA A 300 6.63 18.97 13.83
C ALA A 300 7.90 18.42 13.17
N LEU A 301 8.13 17.09 13.25
CA LEU A 301 9.27 16.44 12.58
C LEU A 301 9.14 16.56 11.04
N GLY A 302 7.95 16.26 10.49
CA GLY A 302 7.68 16.43 9.06
C GLY A 302 7.86 17.88 8.57
N MET A 303 7.33 18.85 9.32
CA MET A 303 7.56 20.27 9.05
C MET A 303 9.04 20.64 9.09
N ALA A 304 9.78 20.18 10.10
CA ALA A 304 11.20 20.46 10.27
C ALA A 304 12.04 19.90 9.09
N MET A 305 11.75 18.69 8.63
CA MET A 305 12.40 18.09 7.45
C MET A 305 12.18 18.93 6.19
N GLN A 306 10.95 19.40 5.95
CA GLN A 306 10.67 20.30 4.82
C GLN A 306 11.39 21.64 4.94
N LEU A 307 11.40 22.23 6.14
CA LEU A 307 12.02 23.53 6.41
C LEU A 307 13.56 23.47 6.30
N GLN A 308 14.19 22.36 6.70
CA GLN A 308 15.63 22.12 6.50
C GLN A 308 15.96 22.06 5.01
N ARG A 309 15.24 21.23 4.26
CA ARG A 309 15.42 21.11 2.82
C ARG A 309 15.22 22.45 2.09
N GLU A 310 14.23 23.25 2.51
CA GLU A 310 13.99 24.61 1.99
C GLU A 310 15.03 25.66 2.41
N LEU A 311 15.95 25.32 3.33
CA LEU A 311 17.14 26.11 3.65
C LEU A 311 18.34 25.60 2.84
N ASP A 312 18.58 24.29 2.79
CA ASP A 312 19.66 23.68 2.00
C ASP A 312 19.56 24.04 0.50
N GLU A 313 18.35 23.97 -0.06
CA GLU A 313 18.07 24.36 -1.45
C GLU A 313 18.35 25.86 -1.70
N LYS A 314 18.21 26.72 -0.68
CA LYS A 314 18.56 28.16 -0.77
C LYS A 314 20.05 28.41 -0.62
N ASP A 315 20.73 27.71 0.28
CA ASP A 315 22.17 27.90 0.46
C ASP A 315 22.97 27.40 -0.74
N GLU A 316 22.56 26.31 -1.40
CA GLU A 316 23.14 25.92 -2.69
C GLU A 316 22.84 26.88 -3.85
N LEU A 317 21.72 27.63 -3.81
CA LEU A 317 21.47 28.74 -4.75
C LEU A 317 22.38 29.94 -4.45
N ASN A 318 22.42 30.41 -3.19
CA ASN A 318 23.30 31.48 -2.71
C ASN A 318 24.78 31.20 -3.06
N LYS A 319 25.19 29.93 -2.98
CA LYS A 319 26.54 29.45 -3.31
C LYS A 319 26.84 29.53 -4.80
N LYS A 320 25.87 29.19 -5.67
CA LYS A 320 25.98 29.34 -7.14
C LYS A 320 26.03 30.79 -7.60
N GLU A 321 25.27 31.67 -6.95
CA GLU A 321 25.37 33.12 -7.22
C GLU A 321 26.74 33.68 -6.82
N ARG A 322 27.32 33.20 -5.71
CA ARG A 322 28.67 33.59 -5.26
C ARG A 322 29.80 33.02 -6.11
N THR A 323 29.62 31.88 -6.79
CA THR A 323 30.66 31.30 -7.67
C THR A 323 30.61 31.78 -9.12
N ASN A 324 29.51 32.42 -9.56
CA ASN A 324 29.38 33.05 -10.88
C ASN A 324 29.25 34.59 -10.80
N PRO A 325 30.31 35.33 -10.42
CA PRO A 325 30.31 36.79 -10.47
C PRO A 325 30.37 37.28 -11.92
N VAL A 326 29.21 37.56 -12.53
CA VAL A 326 29.12 38.22 -13.84
C VAL A 326 29.63 39.67 -13.70
N PRO A 327 30.66 40.10 -14.45
CA PRO A 327 31.23 41.43 -14.28
C PRO A 327 30.34 42.51 -14.91
N LEU A 328 29.66 43.27 -14.05
CA LEU A 328 28.81 44.39 -14.44
C LEU A 328 29.67 45.65 -14.67
N LEU A 329 30.09 45.90 -15.91
CA LEU A 329 30.75 47.15 -16.32
C LEU A 329 30.06 47.76 -17.55
N HIS A 330 29.67 49.03 -17.44
CA HIS A 330 29.05 49.78 -18.54
C HIS A 330 30.10 50.18 -19.60
N VAL A 331 29.86 49.86 -20.87
CA VAL A 331 30.22 50.71 -22.01
C VAL A 331 29.10 50.68 -23.06
N LEU A 332 28.64 51.86 -23.45
CA LEU A 332 27.74 52.12 -24.58
C LEU A 332 28.61 52.31 -25.85
N ILE A 333 28.27 51.75 -27.04
CA ILE A 333 28.54 52.30 -28.41
C ILE A 333 28.37 51.29 -29.59
N ILE A 334 27.46 51.64 -30.52
CA ILE A 334 27.51 51.53 -32.01
C ILE A 334 27.56 50.14 -32.72
N GLN A 335 27.24 50.20 -34.02
CA GLN A 335 26.84 49.17 -34.99
C GLN A 335 28.00 48.41 -35.69
N THR A 336 27.61 47.55 -36.65
CA THR A 336 28.36 47.02 -37.83
C THR A 336 29.16 45.71 -37.73
N ALA A 337 28.52 44.64 -38.23
CA ALA A 337 28.91 43.81 -39.38
C ALA A 337 30.36 43.24 -39.54
N ALA A 338 30.39 41.90 -39.70
CA ALA A 338 31.23 41.09 -40.60
C ALA A 338 32.78 41.04 -40.43
N LEU A 339 33.32 39.81 -40.30
CA LEU A 339 34.10 39.13 -41.37
C LEU A 339 34.67 37.76 -40.93
N GLU A 340 35.04 36.93 -41.92
CA GLU A 340 35.67 35.62 -41.75
C GLU A 340 37.19 35.72 -41.45
N ARG A 341 37.81 34.63 -40.94
CA ARG A 341 38.97 33.95 -41.60
C ARG A 341 39.40 32.63 -40.91
N LYS A 342 40.41 31.95 -41.48
CA LYS A 342 40.74 30.52 -41.32
C LYS A 342 42.21 30.28 -40.90
N VAL A 343 42.48 29.22 -40.12
CA VAL A 343 43.68 28.30 -40.20
C VAL A 343 45.05 28.93 -39.79
N PRO A 344 46.14 28.21 -39.34
CA PRO A 344 46.48 26.76 -39.39
C PRO A 344 46.94 26.06 -38.06
N VAL A 345 47.45 24.81 -38.21
CA VAL A 345 48.00 23.84 -37.21
C VAL A 345 49.53 24.02 -36.99
N PRO A 346 50.20 23.39 -35.98
CA PRO A 346 51.00 22.17 -36.29
C PRO A 346 51.29 21.11 -35.16
N VAL A 347 51.20 19.81 -35.54
CA VAL A 347 52.14 18.65 -35.36
C VAL A 347 53.04 18.42 -34.10
N GLY A 348 53.05 17.17 -33.58
CA GLY A 348 54.17 16.51 -32.83
C GLY A 348 53.85 16.14 -31.37
N VAL A 349 54.36 15.06 -30.72
CA VAL A 349 55.41 14.04 -30.99
C VAL A 349 55.03 12.68 -30.34
N SER A 350 55.71 11.57 -30.71
CA SER A 350 55.46 10.16 -30.32
C SER A 350 56.50 9.51 -29.37
N VAL A 351 56.12 8.44 -28.63
CA VAL A 351 57.02 7.40 -28.05
C VAL A 351 56.30 6.02 -28.05
N SER A 352 57.03 4.89 -28.10
CA SER A 352 56.46 3.53 -28.20
C SER A 352 57.40 2.40 -27.69
N VAL A 353 56.83 1.33 -27.08
CA VAL A 353 57.38 -0.03 -26.78
C VAL A 353 58.66 -0.15 -25.90
N GLU A 354 59.00 -1.28 -25.25
CA GLU A 354 58.38 -2.64 -25.18
C GLU A 354 58.20 -3.14 -23.69
N THR A 355 58.45 -4.35 -23.13
CA THR A 355 59.10 -5.62 -23.57
C THR A 355 58.60 -6.86 -22.76
N CYS A 356 58.57 -8.05 -23.41
CA CYS A 356 58.55 -9.47 -22.94
C CYS A 356 58.31 -9.95 -21.47
N PHE A 357 57.57 -11.08 -21.37
CA PHE A 357 58.09 -12.37 -20.86
C PHE A 357 57.37 -13.60 -21.50
N HIS A 358 57.74 -14.85 -21.14
CA HIS A 358 57.67 -16.08 -21.97
C HIS A 358 57.11 -17.33 -21.22
N TYR A 359 56.64 -18.46 -21.79
CA TYR A 359 56.15 -18.90 -23.13
C TYR A 359 55.67 -20.41 -23.04
N PHE A 360 55.38 -21.10 -24.17
CA PHE A 360 54.97 -22.54 -24.33
C PHE A 360 53.53 -22.95 -23.89
N SER A 361 52.80 -23.88 -24.53
CA SER A 361 52.90 -24.52 -25.88
C SER A 361 51.60 -25.28 -26.32
N ARG A 362 51.60 -25.95 -27.50
CA ARG A 362 50.44 -26.59 -28.19
C ARG A 362 50.51 -28.12 -28.34
N GLU A 363 49.35 -28.71 -28.73
CA GLU A 363 49.04 -30.04 -29.32
C GLU A 363 48.57 -31.18 -28.38
N GLY A 364 47.68 -32.09 -28.82
CA GLY A 364 46.92 -32.07 -30.09
C GLY A 364 46.19 -33.37 -30.52
N ARG A 365 45.27 -33.20 -31.50
CA ARG A 365 44.56 -34.19 -32.35
C ARG A 365 43.52 -35.17 -31.75
N LEU A 366 42.60 -35.53 -32.67
CA LEU A 366 41.47 -36.49 -32.69
C LEU A 366 41.63 -37.83 -31.95
N LEU A 367 40.50 -38.38 -31.48
CA LEU A 367 39.91 -39.59 -32.09
C LEU A 367 38.39 -39.72 -31.85
N LEU A 368 37.68 -40.41 -32.76
CA LEU A 368 36.36 -40.99 -32.52
C LEU A 368 36.52 -42.36 -31.87
N LEU A 369 35.54 -42.77 -31.05
CA LEU A 369 34.98 -44.13 -31.09
C LEU A 369 33.63 -44.19 -30.35
N ALA A 370 32.64 -44.83 -30.97
CA ALA A 370 31.38 -45.17 -30.34
C ALA A 370 31.36 -46.66 -29.99
N LEU A 371 30.70 -47.03 -28.89
CA LEU A 371 30.36 -48.42 -28.59
C LEU A 371 29.04 -48.48 -27.80
N SER A 372 28.13 -49.34 -28.23
CA SER A 372 26.84 -49.58 -27.58
C SER A 372 26.79 -50.99 -26.99
N THR A 373 26.13 -51.16 -25.85
CA THR A 373 25.65 -52.49 -25.43
C THR A 373 24.32 -52.39 -24.71
N LYS A 374 23.30 -53.06 -25.24
CA LYS A 374 22.11 -53.46 -24.47
C LYS A 374 22.44 -54.71 -23.67
N GLN A 375 21.91 -54.84 -22.45
CA GLN A 375 21.60 -56.15 -21.88
C GLN A 375 20.21 -56.14 -21.24
N THR A 376 19.33 -56.98 -21.77
CA THR A 376 18.05 -57.37 -21.16
C THR A 376 18.27 -58.53 -20.21
N LEU A 377 17.56 -58.53 -19.09
CA LEU A 377 17.46 -59.69 -18.19
C LEU A 377 15.98 -59.97 -17.87
N THR A 378 15.53 -61.15 -18.31
CA THR A 378 14.24 -61.76 -17.99
C THR A 378 14.45 -63.04 -17.18
N PHE A 379 13.36 -63.60 -16.63
CA PHE A 379 13.23 -64.78 -15.74
C PHE A 379 12.96 -64.41 -14.26
N LEU A 380 12.14 -65.15 -13.50
CA LEU A 380 11.36 -66.37 -13.80
C LEU A 380 9.99 -66.35 -13.05
N HIS A 381 9.02 -67.17 -13.49
CA HIS A 381 7.72 -67.32 -12.81
C HIS A 381 7.79 -68.16 -11.52
N ALA A 382 6.87 -67.88 -10.58
CA ALA A 382 6.44 -68.82 -9.54
C ALA A 382 4.92 -68.63 -9.28
N HIS A 383 4.18 -69.71 -9.03
CA HIS A 383 2.73 -69.69 -8.77
C HIS A 383 2.40 -70.16 -7.34
N TRP A 384 1.52 -69.45 -6.62
CA TRP A 384 0.35 -70.04 -5.95
C TRP A 384 -0.73 -68.96 -5.65
N PRO A 385 -1.88 -69.19 -4.95
CA PRO A 385 -3.17 -68.85 -5.58
C PRO A 385 -3.98 -67.70 -4.96
N ARG A 386 -4.77 -67.07 -5.85
CA ARG A 386 -6.15 -66.60 -5.64
C ARG A 386 -6.62 -66.34 -4.20
N MET A 387 -6.61 -65.08 -3.79
CA MET A 387 -7.79 -64.49 -3.15
C MET A 387 -8.41 -63.50 -4.13
N THR A 388 -9.70 -63.65 -4.43
CA THR A 388 -10.44 -62.73 -5.29
C THR A 388 -10.88 -61.51 -4.50
N LEU A 389 -10.19 -60.38 -4.69
CA LEU A 389 -10.69 -59.06 -4.34
C LEU A 389 -11.07 -58.35 -5.65
N ALA A 390 -12.36 -58.03 -5.82
CA ALA A 390 -12.85 -57.35 -7.01
C ALA A 390 -12.54 -55.86 -6.93
N LEU A 391 -11.38 -55.43 -7.42
CA LEU A 391 -11.11 -54.02 -7.68
C LEU A 391 -11.99 -53.57 -8.83
N PHE A 392 -12.97 -52.70 -8.55
CA PHE A 392 -13.55 -51.84 -9.58
C PHE A 392 -12.47 -50.84 -10.02
N THR A 393 -11.79 -51.13 -11.13
CA THR A 393 -10.96 -50.15 -11.81
C THR A 393 -11.87 -49.11 -12.45
N LEU A 394 -12.22 -48.09 -11.67
CA LEU A 394 -12.66 -46.80 -12.21
C LEU A 394 -11.51 -46.26 -13.05
N VAL A 395 -11.55 -46.54 -14.35
CA VAL A 395 -10.78 -45.79 -15.34
C VAL A 395 -11.45 -44.43 -15.42
N ALA A 396 -11.02 -43.52 -14.55
CA ALA A 396 -11.23 -42.10 -14.78
C ALA A 396 -10.55 -41.79 -16.11
N ALA A 397 -11.36 -41.42 -17.11
CA ALA A 397 -10.83 -40.95 -18.38
C ALA A 397 -10.20 -39.58 -18.13
N ALA A 398 -8.88 -39.55 -17.96
CA ALA A 398 -8.13 -38.31 -18.04
C ALA A 398 -8.36 -37.73 -19.44
N SER A 399 -9.07 -36.60 -19.51
CA SER A 399 -9.09 -35.74 -20.69
C SER A 399 -7.65 -35.39 -21.05
N ALA A 400 -7.30 -35.43 -22.33
CA ALA A 400 -6.00 -34.97 -22.79
C ALA A 400 -6.10 -33.52 -23.28
N ARG A 401 -5.80 -32.55 -22.42
CA ARG A 401 -5.56 -31.16 -22.83
C ARG A 401 -4.57 -31.08 -24.00
N LYS A 402 -4.95 -30.36 -25.05
CA LYS A 402 -4.14 -30.14 -26.26
C LYS A 402 -3.33 -28.86 -26.11
N CYS A 403 -2.12 -28.98 -25.57
CA CYS A 403 -1.19 -27.85 -25.44
C CYS A 403 -0.29 -27.69 -26.67
N THR A 404 -0.22 -26.48 -27.22
CA THR A 404 0.62 -26.09 -28.36
C THR A 404 1.48 -24.89 -28.00
N ASN A 405 2.80 -25.01 -28.16
CA ASN A 405 3.73 -23.90 -28.04
C ASN A 405 3.69 -23.06 -29.33
N ILE A 406 3.47 -21.76 -29.18
CA ILE A 406 3.33 -20.79 -30.27
C ILE A 406 4.30 -19.62 -30.08
N THR A 407 4.66 -18.97 -31.19
CA THR A 407 5.43 -17.73 -31.20
C THR A 407 4.60 -16.66 -31.89
N VAL A 408 4.36 -15.56 -31.21
CA VAL A 408 3.39 -14.53 -31.60
C VAL A 408 4.14 -13.25 -31.99
N PRO A 409 4.24 -12.93 -33.30
CA PRO A 409 4.89 -11.70 -33.76
C PRO A 409 4.02 -10.49 -33.45
N VAL A 410 4.58 -9.50 -32.77
CA VAL A 410 3.91 -8.26 -32.37
C VAL A 410 4.78 -7.05 -32.70
N SER A 411 4.16 -5.98 -33.21
CA SER A 411 4.77 -4.64 -33.28
C SER A 411 4.22 -3.81 -32.14
N LEU A 412 5.09 -3.30 -31.26
CA LEU A 412 4.72 -2.62 -30.03
C LEU A 412 5.22 -1.18 -30.02
N THR A 413 4.43 -0.30 -29.40
CA THR A 413 4.80 1.09 -29.08
C THR A 413 4.38 1.37 -27.64
N SER A 414 5.27 1.98 -26.86
CA SER A 414 5.02 2.38 -25.47
C SER A 414 5.75 3.68 -25.15
N GLU A 415 5.22 4.45 -24.21
CA GLU A 415 5.92 5.60 -23.64
C GLU A 415 6.68 5.14 -22.37
N ASN A 416 7.98 4.89 -22.52
CA ASN A 416 8.84 4.38 -21.45
C ASN A 416 9.47 5.52 -20.63
N ALA A 417 9.82 5.23 -19.37
CA ALA A 417 10.55 6.14 -18.50
C ALA A 417 12.02 6.30 -18.92
N VAL A 418 12.52 7.54 -18.92
CA VAL A 418 13.94 7.85 -19.13
C VAL A 418 14.63 8.00 -17.79
N PHE A 419 15.64 7.18 -17.54
CA PHE A 419 16.38 7.14 -16.27
C PHE A 419 17.84 7.61 -16.44
N ASP A 420 18.28 8.45 -15.52
CA ASP A 420 19.63 9.01 -15.41
C ASP A 420 20.41 8.27 -14.32
N PHE A 421 20.75 7.02 -14.63
CA PHE A 421 21.81 6.27 -13.96
C PHE A 421 22.39 5.25 -14.94
N LYS A 422 23.57 4.72 -14.62
CA LYS A 422 24.24 3.70 -15.44
C LYS A 422 23.65 2.32 -15.16
N THR A 423 23.30 1.58 -16.22
CA THR A 423 22.94 0.15 -16.15
C THR A 423 23.98 -0.62 -15.30
N PRO A 424 23.56 -1.41 -14.29
CA PRO A 424 24.48 -2.08 -13.39
C PRO A 424 25.10 -3.30 -14.09
N LEU A 425 26.43 -3.43 -14.05
CA LEU A 425 27.17 -4.48 -14.79
C LEU A 425 28.09 -5.31 -13.90
N THR A 426 28.40 -4.86 -12.69
CA THR A 426 29.20 -5.57 -11.69
C THR A 426 28.37 -5.86 -10.44
N LYS A 427 28.78 -6.82 -9.60
CA LYS A 427 28.12 -7.07 -8.30
C LYS A 427 28.03 -5.79 -7.46
N ILE A 428 29.04 -4.93 -7.47
CA ILE A 428 29.03 -3.63 -6.76
C ILE A 428 27.93 -2.72 -7.30
N ASP A 429 27.77 -2.61 -8.63
CA ASP A 429 26.69 -1.81 -9.23
C ASP A 429 25.31 -2.38 -8.86
N VAL A 430 25.13 -3.71 -8.90
CA VAL A 430 23.85 -4.38 -8.63
C VAL A 430 23.46 -4.27 -7.16
N THR A 431 24.38 -4.51 -6.22
CA THR A 431 24.14 -4.28 -4.79
C THR A 431 23.83 -2.80 -4.52
N SER A 432 24.54 -1.87 -5.16
CA SER A 432 24.28 -0.43 -5.01
C SER A 432 22.89 -0.04 -5.55
N PHE A 433 22.48 -0.60 -6.70
CA PHE A 433 21.15 -0.43 -7.27
C PHE A 433 20.06 -0.96 -6.32
N ALA A 434 20.19 -2.19 -5.83
CA ALA A 434 19.24 -2.81 -4.91
C ALA A 434 19.12 -2.03 -3.59
N VAL A 435 20.26 -1.63 -2.98
CA VAL A 435 20.29 -0.82 -1.75
C VAL A 435 19.69 0.56 -1.96
N ASN A 436 19.86 1.19 -3.13
CA ASN A 436 19.23 2.47 -3.43
C ASN A 436 17.71 2.31 -3.65
N LEU A 437 17.28 1.29 -4.41
CA LEU A 437 15.87 1.03 -4.68
C LEU A 437 15.07 0.67 -3.42
N ALA A 438 15.70 0.04 -2.42
CA ALA A 438 15.09 -0.27 -1.13
C ALA A 438 14.91 0.96 -0.20
N ARG A 439 15.45 2.14 -0.53
CA ARG A 439 15.30 3.37 0.29
C ARG A 439 13.97 4.06 0.04
N GLN A 440 13.25 4.36 1.12
CA GLN A 440 11.91 4.95 1.05
C GLN A 440 11.91 6.49 0.94
N ASP A 441 12.91 7.21 1.47
CA ASP A 441 12.95 8.68 1.40
C ASP A 441 14.37 9.22 1.12
N PRO A 442 14.57 10.09 0.10
CA PRO A 442 13.66 10.32 -1.03
C PRO A 442 13.61 9.10 -1.97
N PRO A 443 12.45 8.67 -2.48
CA PRO A 443 12.33 7.47 -3.31
C PRO A 443 13.27 7.48 -4.52
N PHE A 444 14.12 6.47 -4.67
CA PHE A 444 15.20 6.44 -5.68
C PHE A 444 14.70 6.69 -7.12
N VAL A 445 13.58 6.07 -7.50
CA VAL A 445 12.93 6.26 -8.82
C VAL A 445 12.71 7.74 -9.14
N LYS A 446 12.21 8.53 -8.17
CA LYS A 446 11.93 9.96 -8.33
C LYS A 446 13.22 10.82 -8.44
N GLN A 447 14.38 10.28 -8.08
CA GLN A 447 15.67 10.95 -8.23
C GLN A 447 16.24 10.74 -9.65
N VAL A 448 16.15 9.51 -10.16
CA VAL A 448 16.76 9.11 -11.44
C VAL A 448 15.86 9.31 -12.66
N GLN A 449 14.53 9.27 -12.52
CA GLN A 449 13.64 9.51 -13.67
C GLN A 449 13.70 10.98 -14.11
N LYS A 450 13.99 11.23 -15.39
CA LYS A 450 14.10 12.59 -15.98
C LYS A 450 13.03 12.94 -17.00
N GLY A 451 12.23 11.96 -17.41
CA GLY A 451 11.15 12.16 -18.38
C GLY A 451 10.61 10.85 -18.92
N LEU A 452 9.99 10.95 -20.10
CA LEU A 452 9.40 9.85 -20.85
C LEU A 452 9.91 9.87 -22.30
N LYS A 453 9.87 8.73 -22.98
CA LYS A 453 10.28 8.56 -24.38
C LYS A 453 9.51 7.43 -25.04
N ASN A 454 8.98 7.66 -26.24
CA ASN A 454 8.41 6.60 -27.07
C ASN A 454 9.49 5.59 -27.50
N ILE A 455 9.23 4.31 -27.18
CA ILE A 455 9.91 3.14 -27.72
C ILE A 455 8.99 2.50 -28.74
N THR A 456 9.55 1.93 -29.80
CA THR A 456 8.79 1.18 -30.81
C THR A 456 9.69 0.13 -31.44
N GLY A 457 9.17 -1.09 -31.56
CA GLY A 457 9.92 -2.23 -32.08
C GLY A 457 8.99 -3.35 -32.58
N SER A 458 9.59 -4.42 -33.08
CA SER A 458 8.89 -5.66 -33.40
C SER A 458 9.56 -6.81 -32.65
N TYR A 459 8.72 -7.63 -32.03
CA TYR A 459 9.11 -8.61 -31.01
C TYR A 459 8.33 -9.91 -31.22
N GLU A 460 8.92 -10.99 -30.76
CA GLU A 460 8.29 -12.31 -30.73
C GLU A 460 7.93 -12.66 -29.29
N LEU A 461 6.65 -12.87 -29.01
CA LEU A 461 6.18 -13.35 -27.70
C LEU A 461 6.02 -14.87 -27.75
N ALA A 462 6.71 -15.59 -26.86
CA ALA A 462 6.62 -17.03 -26.77
C ALA A 462 5.51 -17.43 -25.79
N ALA A 463 4.55 -18.23 -26.26
CA ALA A 463 3.35 -18.58 -25.50
C ALA A 463 2.99 -20.06 -25.64
N THR A 464 2.15 -20.56 -24.74
CA THR A 464 1.56 -21.90 -24.80
C THR A 464 0.06 -21.76 -24.70
N TYR A 465 -0.62 -22.16 -25.76
CA TYR A 465 -2.08 -22.26 -25.81
C TYR A 465 -2.48 -23.69 -25.47
N CYS A 466 -3.46 -23.88 -24.59
CA CYS A 466 -4.05 -25.19 -24.29
C CYS A 466 -5.57 -25.13 -24.40
N GLU A 467 -6.17 -26.19 -24.93
CA GLU A 467 -7.63 -26.37 -25.03
C GLU A 467 -8.07 -27.79 -24.62
N PRO A 468 -9.34 -27.98 -24.21
CA PRO A 468 -9.89 -29.31 -23.93
C PRO A 468 -9.84 -30.29 -25.11
N ASP A 469 -9.89 -31.58 -24.80
CA ASP A 469 -9.85 -32.64 -25.82
C ASP A 469 -11.11 -32.62 -26.73
N ALA A 470 -12.21 -32.03 -26.24
CA ALA A 470 -13.43 -31.80 -27.02
C ALA A 470 -13.35 -30.61 -28.02
N GLY A 471 -12.34 -29.74 -27.89
CA GLY A 471 -12.21 -28.47 -28.61
C GLY A 471 -12.06 -27.27 -27.66
N PRO A 472 -11.91 -26.04 -28.19
CA PRO A 472 -11.75 -24.82 -27.39
C PRO A 472 -12.96 -24.55 -26.48
N GLY A 473 -12.68 -24.06 -25.27
CA GLY A 473 -13.71 -23.52 -24.37
C GLY A 473 -14.31 -22.20 -24.87
N GLU A 474 -15.40 -21.74 -24.25
CA GLU A 474 -16.04 -20.45 -24.61
C GLU A 474 -15.22 -19.22 -24.21
N GLU A 475 -14.30 -19.38 -23.25
CA GLU A 475 -13.53 -18.30 -22.63
C GLU A 475 -12.04 -18.65 -22.58
N LEU A 476 -11.18 -17.65 -22.84
CA LEU A 476 -9.73 -17.81 -22.76
C LEU A 476 -9.16 -17.12 -21.52
N GLN A 477 -8.47 -17.89 -20.68
CA GLN A 477 -7.70 -17.36 -19.56
C GLN A 477 -6.29 -17.00 -20.04
N ILE A 478 -5.95 -15.71 -20.08
CA ILE A 478 -4.63 -15.20 -20.49
C ILE A 478 -3.80 -14.94 -19.23
N MET A 479 -2.66 -15.62 -19.12
CA MET A 479 -2.02 -15.88 -17.83
C MET A 479 -0.59 -15.33 -17.78
N THR A 480 -0.36 -14.34 -16.93
CA THR A 480 0.90 -13.54 -16.88
C THR A 480 1.68 -13.81 -15.60
N HIS A 481 2.90 -14.34 -15.73
CA HIS A 481 3.75 -14.71 -14.60
C HIS A 481 4.42 -13.51 -13.90
N GLY A 482 4.99 -13.76 -12.70
CA GLY A 482 5.71 -12.76 -11.92
C GLY A 482 7.16 -12.51 -12.36
N ILE A 483 7.87 -11.69 -11.57
CA ILE A 483 9.34 -11.64 -11.59
C ILE A 483 9.88 -12.92 -10.94
N GLY A 484 11.01 -13.44 -11.46
CA GLY A 484 11.62 -14.71 -11.01
C GLY A 484 11.14 -15.95 -11.76
N PHE A 485 10.13 -15.83 -12.61
CA PHE A 485 9.48 -16.95 -13.32
C PHE A 485 9.40 -16.69 -14.84
N ASP A 486 9.08 -17.74 -15.59
CA ASP A 486 8.53 -17.69 -16.96
C ASP A 486 7.09 -18.25 -16.96
N ARG A 487 6.49 -18.50 -18.14
CA ARG A 487 5.11 -19.01 -18.25
C ARG A 487 4.88 -20.35 -17.54
N SER A 488 5.92 -21.15 -17.32
CA SER A 488 5.82 -22.47 -16.69
C SER A 488 5.32 -22.41 -15.26
N TYR A 489 5.38 -21.25 -14.59
CA TYR A 489 4.72 -20.99 -13.30
C TYR A 489 3.26 -21.50 -13.24
N TRP A 490 2.55 -21.44 -14.37
CA TRP A 490 1.15 -21.83 -14.49
C TRP A 490 0.91 -23.31 -14.84
N ASP A 491 1.92 -23.99 -15.38
CA ASP A 491 1.89 -25.41 -15.79
C ASP A 491 3.17 -26.12 -15.34
N PHE A 492 3.49 -25.99 -14.05
CA PHE A 492 4.85 -26.25 -13.59
C PHE A 492 5.18 -27.75 -13.64
N PRO A 493 6.24 -28.18 -14.36
CA PRO A 493 6.51 -29.59 -14.69
C PRO A 493 7.16 -30.38 -13.53
N TYR A 494 6.77 -30.09 -12.28
CA TYR A 494 7.25 -30.76 -11.08
C TYR A 494 6.21 -31.76 -10.54
N ASN A 495 6.67 -32.87 -9.97
CA ASN A 495 5.86 -33.96 -9.42
C ASN A 495 4.66 -34.35 -10.33
N ASN A 496 4.92 -34.68 -11.59
CA ASN A 496 3.90 -35.00 -12.60
C ASN A 496 2.82 -33.91 -12.74
N TYR A 497 3.25 -32.65 -12.89
CA TYR A 497 2.36 -31.48 -13.05
C TYR A 497 1.37 -31.24 -11.89
N ASN A 498 1.64 -31.76 -10.69
CA ASN A 498 0.80 -31.58 -9.50
C ASN A 498 0.49 -30.09 -9.21
N TYR A 499 1.40 -29.19 -9.56
CA TYR A 499 1.28 -27.75 -9.32
C TYR A 499 0.70 -26.98 -10.53
N SER A 500 0.14 -27.66 -11.53
CA SER A 500 -0.41 -27.04 -12.74
C SER A 500 -1.81 -26.47 -12.51
N TYR A 501 -1.95 -25.15 -12.58
CA TYR A 501 -3.27 -24.50 -12.71
C TYR A 501 -3.89 -24.80 -14.08
N VAL A 502 -3.08 -24.82 -15.14
CA VAL A 502 -3.55 -25.09 -16.52
C VAL A 502 -4.21 -26.47 -16.64
N ALA A 503 -3.72 -27.48 -15.93
CA ALA A 503 -4.36 -28.79 -15.89
C ALA A 503 -5.80 -28.68 -15.36
N ARG A 504 -6.02 -28.05 -14.20
CA ARG A 504 -7.37 -27.88 -13.64
C ARG A 504 -8.26 -27.01 -14.52
N ALA A 505 -7.74 -25.88 -15.01
CA ALA A 505 -8.49 -24.98 -15.87
C ALA A 505 -9.03 -25.66 -17.13
N VAL A 506 -8.21 -26.50 -17.78
CA VAL A 506 -8.57 -27.18 -19.03
C VAL A 506 -9.28 -28.51 -18.80
N ASP A 507 -8.74 -29.38 -17.95
CA ASP A 507 -9.20 -30.77 -17.79
C ASP A 507 -10.36 -30.94 -16.78
N GLU A 508 -10.48 -30.05 -15.78
CA GLU A 508 -11.58 -30.08 -14.79
C GLU A 508 -12.69 -29.08 -15.11
N HIS A 509 -12.32 -27.88 -15.59
CA HIS A 509 -13.25 -26.76 -15.78
C HIS A 509 -13.54 -26.39 -17.25
N GLY A 510 -12.83 -26.97 -18.23
CA GLY A 510 -13.13 -26.80 -19.66
C GLY A 510 -12.77 -25.43 -20.27
N TYR A 511 -11.99 -24.60 -19.59
CA TYR A 511 -11.47 -23.35 -20.15
C TYR A 511 -10.39 -23.62 -21.20
N SER A 512 -10.21 -22.68 -22.13
CA SER A 512 -8.94 -22.56 -22.86
C SER A 512 -7.99 -21.65 -22.08
N THR A 513 -6.68 -21.88 -22.19
CA THR A 513 -5.65 -21.08 -21.51
C THR A 513 -4.56 -20.60 -22.46
N LEU A 514 -4.02 -19.41 -22.23
CA LEU A 514 -2.85 -18.86 -22.92
C LEU A 514 -1.83 -18.36 -21.90
N THR A 515 -0.82 -19.17 -21.59
CA THR A 515 0.33 -18.74 -20.78
C THR A 515 1.38 -18.14 -21.70
N TRP A 516 2.09 -17.08 -21.27
CA TRP A 516 3.10 -16.42 -22.11
C TRP A 516 4.31 -15.97 -21.30
N ASP A 517 5.49 -16.02 -21.92
CA ASP A 517 6.70 -15.45 -21.35
C ASP A 517 6.68 -13.94 -21.57
N ARG A 518 6.79 -13.16 -20.49
CA ARG A 518 6.83 -11.69 -20.55
C ARG A 518 7.94 -11.20 -21.49
N LEU A 519 7.73 -10.06 -22.13
CA LEU A 519 8.76 -9.45 -22.99
C LEU A 519 10.01 -9.14 -22.14
N GLY A 520 11.18 -9.55 -22.63
CA GLY A 520 12.41 -9.54 -21.86
C GLY A 520 12.78 -10.87 -21.21
N VAL A 521 11.86 -11.83 -21.06
CA VAL A 521 12.03 -13.05 -20.24
C VAL A 521 11.73 -14.35 -21.03
N GLY A 522 12.22 -15.50 -20.54
CA GLY A 522 11.85 -16.83 -21.04
C GLY A 522 12.32 -17.06 -22.47
N ALA A 523 11.43 -17.51 -23.36
CA ALA A 523 11.70 -17.65 -24.79
C ALA A 523 11.29 -16.43 -25.64
N SER A 524 10.59 -15.43 -25.07
CA SER A 524 10.24 -14.18 -25.75
C SER A 524 11.49 -13.34 -26.12
N SER A 525 11.32 -12.33 -26.98
CA SER A 525 12.39 -11.38 -27.33
C SER A 525 12.96 -10.67 -26.09
N LYS A 526 14.27 -10.38 -26.13
CA LYS A 526 14.99 -9.60 -25.11
C LYS A 526 15.40 -8.25 -25.69
N GLY A 527 15.35 -7.21 -24.86
CA GLY A 527 15.71 -5.84 -25.21
C GLY A 527 16.67 -5.20 -24.20
N ASP A 528 16.91 -3.90 -24.34
CA ASP A 528 17.73 -3.11 -23.41
C ASP A 528 17.14 -3.11 -21.97
N PRO A 529 17.90 -3.54 -20.95
CA PRO A 529 17.38 -3.77 -19.58
C PRO A 529 17.13 -2.50 -18.76
N LEU A 530 17.13 -1.32 -19.38
CA LEU A 530 16.87 -0.06 -18.70
C LEU A 530 15.89 0.84 -19.47
N SER A 531 16.07 0.96 -20.78
CA SER A 531 15.34 1.91 -21.64
C SER A 531 14.15 1.27 -22.33
N GLU A 532 14.23 -0.04 -22.63
CA GLU A 532 13.28 -0.75 -23.48
C GLU A 532 12.40 -1.70 -22.67
N ILE A 533 12.99 -2.63 -21.91
CA ILE A 533 12.24 -3.55 -21.07
C ILE A 533 11.84 -2.84 -19.76
N GLN A 534 10.55 -2.55 -19.66
CA GLN A 534 9.87 -1.82 -18.59
C GLN A 534 8.40 -2.24 -18.57
N SER A 535 7.70 -2.03 -17.45
CA SER A 535 6.29 -2.40 -17.31
C SER A 535 5.39 -1.86 -18.43
N PHE A 536 5.68 -0.66 -18.95
CA PHE A 536 4.90 -0.02 -20.02
C PHE A 536 4.91 -0.79 -21.35
N ILE A 537 6.05 -1.33 -21.79
CA ILE A 537 6.10 -2.10 -23.04
C ILE A 537 5.50 -3.50 -22.87
N GLU A 538 5.51 -4.05 -21.65
CA GLU A 538 4.90 -5.32 -21.33
C GLU A 538 3.37 -5.25 -21.24
N ILE A 539 2.82 -4.13 -20.78
CA ILE A 539 1.39 -3.84 -20.86
C ILE A 539 0.96 -3.74 -22.34
N ALA A 540 1.77 -3.09 -23.18
CA ALA A 540 1.55 -3.08 -24.63
C ALA A 540 1.67 -4.49 -25.25
N ALA A 541 2.58 -5.33 -24.77
CA ALA A 541 2.73 -6.73 -25.19
C ALA A 541 1.49 -7.57 -24.84
N LEU A 542 1.00 -7.50 -23.59
CA LEU A 542 -0.21 -8.19 -23.17
C LEU A 542 -1.45 -7.67 -23.93
N LYS A 543 -1.53 -6.36 -24.19
CA LYS A 543 -2.57 -5.77 -25.05
C LYS A 543 -2.55 -6.41 -26.45
N ALA A 544 -1.40 -6.40 -27.13
CA ALA A 544 -1.26 -6.96 -28.46
C ALA A 544 -1.57 -8.46 -28.52
N LEU A 545 -1.12 -9.23 -27.52
CA LEU A 545 -1.42 -10.66 -27.38
C LEU A 545 -2.93 -10.90 -27.20
N THR A 546 -3.58 -10.10 -26.36
CA THR A 546 -5.03 -10.17 -26.11
C THR A 546 -5.84 -9.80 -27.35
N THR A 547 -5.49 -8.70 -28.04
CA THR A 547 -6.14 -8.32 -29.31
C THR A 547 -6.08 -9.45 -30.33
N LYS A 548 -4.92 -10.13 -30.46
CA LYS A 548 -4.78 -11.28 -31.36
C LYS A 548 -5.66 -12.47 -30.97
N ALA A 549 -5.86 -12.70 -29.67
CA ALA A 549 -6.79 -13.73 -29.19
C ALA A 549 -8.25 -13.39 -29.50
N ARG A 550 -8.66 -12.12 -29.34
CA ARG A 550 -10.00 -11.63 -29.73
C ARG A 550 -10.25 -11.77 -31.23
N GLU A 551 -9.24 -11.48 -32.05
CA GLU A 551 -9.30 -11.56 -33.51
C GLU A 551 -9.23 -12.99 -34.09
N GLY A 552 -8.80 -13.98 -33.30
CA GLY A 552 -8.44 -15.30 -33.83
C GLY A 552 -7.19 -15.27 -34.72
N SER A 553 -6.27 -14.31 -34.48
CA SER A 553 -5.05 -14.07 -35.25
C SER A 553 -3.77 -14.55 -34.55
N LEU A 554 -3.92 -15.45 -33.56
CA LEU A 554 -2.84 -16.18 -32.90
C LEU A 554 -2.29 -17.31 -33.80
N PRO A 555 -0.96 -17.40 -34.04
CA PRO A 555 -0.39 -18.44 -34.90
C PRO A 555 -0.71 -19.86 -34.43
N GLY A 556 -1.36 -20.66 -35.28
CA GLY A 556 -1.74 -22.04 -35.00
C GLY A 556 -3.06 -22.22 -34.23
N VAL A 557 -3.68 -21.15 -33.74
CA VAL A 557 -4.96 -21.18 -33.02
C VAL A 557 -6.03 -20.53 -33.89
N SER A 558 -7.11 -21.26 -34.19
CA SER A 558 -8.10 -20.86 -35.22
C SER A 558 -9.43 -20.33 -34.67
N CYS A 559 -9.58 -20.30 -33.35
CA CYS A 559 -10.76 -19.77 -32.66
C CYS A 559 -10.52 -18.32 -32.20
N PRO A 560 -11.40 -17.35 -32.56
CA PRO A 560 -11.46 -16.05 -31.95
C PRO A 560 -12.22 -16.14 -30.61
N TYR A 561 -11.74 -15.44 -29.58
CA TYR A 561 -12.37 -15.47 -28.25
C TYR A 561 -13.22 -14.22 -27.99
N SER A 562 -14.53 -14.40 -27.89
CA SER A 562 -15.47 -13.33 -27.52
C SER A 562 -15.42 -12.97 -26.03
N LYS A 563 -14.75 -13.78 -25.19
CA LYS A 563 -14.46 -13.50 -23.78
C LYS A 563 -13.00 -13.83 -23.44
N THR A 564 -12.33 -12.95 -22.69
CA THR A 564 -10.98 -13.24 -22.15
C THR A 564 -10.83 -12.75 -20.70
N ILE A 565 -10.35 -13.66 -19.84
CA ILE A 565 -10.05 -13.43 -18.42
C ILE A 565 -8.54 -13.19 -18.29
N HIS A 566 -8.10 -12.16 -17.57
CA HIS A 566 -6.69 -11.93 -17.31
C HIS A 566 -6.29 -12.36 -15.90
N ILE A 567 -5.45 -13.40 -15.83
CA ILE A 567 -4.94 -13.95 -14.57
C ILE A 567 -3.47 -13.55 -14.43
N GLY A 568 -3.17 -12.78 -13.38
CA GLY A 568 -1.82 -12.35 -13.07
C GLY A 568 -1.24 -13.05 -11.86
N HIS A 569 0.09 -13.15 -11.81
CA HIS A 569 0.82 -13.39 -10.58
C HIS A 569 1.87 -12.31 -10.32
N SER A 570 1.87 -11.72 -9.11
CA SER A 570 2.88 -10.75 -8.66
C SER A 570 3.02 -9.59 -9.66
N PHE A 571 4.15 -9.42 -10.33
CA PHE A 571 4.30 -8.41 -11.39
C PHE A 571 3.36 -8.64 -12.59
N GLY A 572 3.01 -9.88 -12.93
CA GLY A 572 1.98 -10.18 -13.93
C GLY A 572 0.58 -9.71 -13.51
N SER A 573 0.30 -9.62 -12.21
CA SER A 573 -0.90 -8.96 -11.69
C SER A 573 -0.86 -7.46 -11.90
N VAL A 574 0.31 -6.81 -11.74
CA VAL A 574 0.48 -5.39 -12.06
C VAL A 574 0.25 -5.09 -13.55
N ILE A 575 0.72 -5.96 -14.45
CA ILE A 575 0.51 -5.83 -15.90
C ILE A 575 -0.97 -6.03 -16.25
N SER A 576 -1.61 -7.08 -15.71
CA SER A 576 -3.04 -7.37 -15.94
C SER A 576 -3.96 -6.27 -15.39
N TYR A 577 -3.62 -5.74 -14.21
CA TYR A 577 -4.28 -4.58 -13.58
C TYR A 577 -4.25 -3.34 -14.47
N ALA A 578 -3.09 -3.03 -15.04
CA ALA A 578 -2.93 -1.87 -15.91
C ALA A 578 -3.65 -2.04 -17.25
N LEU A 579 -3.59 -3.24 -17.86
CA LEU A 579 -4.35 -3.52 -19.09
C LEU A 579 -5.85 -3.29 -18.89
N ALA A 580 -6.44 -3.83 -17.82
CA ALA A 580 -7.86 -3.66 -17.53
C ALA A 580 -8.27 -2.19 -17.29
N ASN A 581 -7.33 -1.32 -16.91
CA ASN A 581 -7.57 0.12 -16.74
C ASN A 581 -7.38 0.91 -18.05
N GLU A 582 -6.37 0.53 -18.85
CA GLU A 582 -5.96 1.26 -20.07
C GLU A 582 -6.64 0.73 -21.34
N SER A 583 -7.29 -0.44 -21.26
CA SER A 583 -8.03 -1.09 -22.36
C SER A 583 -9.11 -2.04 -21.82
N PRO A 584 -10.08 -1.53 -21.03
CA PRO A 584 -11.13 -2.34 -20.39
C PRO A 584 -11.98 -3.14 -21.39
N GLU A 585 -12.05 -2.70 -22.66
CA GLU A 585 -12.76 -3.40 -23.74
C GLU A 585 -12.15 -4.77 -24.11
N LEU A 586 -10.93 -5.06 -23.64
CA LEU A 586 -10.22 -6.31 -23.90
C LEU A 586 -10.32 -7.32 -22.76
N THR A 587 -11.02 -7.02 -21.66
CA THR A 587 -11.00 -7.85 -20.44
C THR A 587 -12.42 -8.06 -19.90
N ASP A 588 -12.81 -9.32 -19.67
CA ASP A 588 -14.13 -9.67 -19.10
C ASP A 588 -14.09 -9.87 -17.58
N ALA A 589 -12.97 -10.38 -17.04
CA ALA A 589 -12.67 -10.44 -15.61
C ALA A 589 -11.16 -10.40 -15.36
N ILE A 590 -10.74 -9.98 -14.15
CA ILE A 590 -9.35 -10.07 -13.71
C ILE A 590 -9.20 -10.83 -12.38
N ILE A 591 -8.14 -11.63 -12.30
CA ILE A 591 -7.73 -12.34 -11.08
C ILE A 591 -6.26 -12.00 -10.81
N LEU A 592 -6.02 -11.36 -9.67
CA LEU A 592 -4.71 -10.79 -9.32
C LEU A 592 -4.13 -11.59 -8.15
N THR A 593 -3.29 -12.58 -8.45
CA THR A 593 -2.65 -13.41 -7.43
C THR A 593 -1.35 -12.76 -6.93
N GLY A 594 -1.04 -12.90 -5.64
CA GLY A 594 0.14 -12.30 -5.01
C GLY A 594 0.20 -10.78 -5.21
N PHE A 595 -0.90 -10.06 -4.96
CA PHE A 595 -1.05 -8.65 -5.31
C PHE A 595 -1.73 -7.83 -4.20
N SER A 596 -1.25 -6.60 -4.00
CA SER A 596 -1.97 -5.51 -3.32
C SER A 596 -1.33 -4.17 -3.74
N GLN A 597 -2.02 -3.06 -3.50
CA GLN A 597 -1.45 -1.72 -3.70
C GLN A 597 -0.52 -1.25 -2.55
N SER A 598 -0.14 -2.13 -1.62
CA SER A 598 0.80 -1.80 -0.55
C SER A 598 2.27 -2.01 -0.99
N PRO A 599 3.12 -0.96 -1.00
CA PRO A 599 4.54 -1.09 -1.34
C PRO A 599 5.39 -1.69 -0.21
N ALA A 600 4.79 -2.02 0.95
CA ALA A 600 5.51 -2.34 2.19
C ALA A 600 6.49 -3.53 2.07
N TYR A 601 6.18 -4.53 1.23
CA TYR A 601 7.04 -5.70 1.02
C TYR A 601 8.19 -5.43 0.04
N MET A 602 8.14 -4.36 -0.77
CA MET A 602 9.11 -4.13 -1.85
C MET A 602 10.58 -4.01 -1.37
N PRO A 603 10.92 -3.33 -0.26
CA PRO A 603 12.30 -3.30 0.24
C PRO A 603 12.81 -4.68 0.67
N LEU A 604 11.95 -5.52 1.26
CA LEU A 604 12.30 -6.89 1.61
C LEU A 604 12.53 -7.73 0.35
N PHE A 605 11.65 -7.59 -0.66
CA PHE A 605 11.81 -8.28 -1.95
C PHE A 605 13.15 -7.94 -2.62
N ILE A 606 13.47 -6.66 -2.75
CA ILE A 606 14.69 -6.20 -3.42
C ILE A 606 15.97 -6.66 -2.71
N LEU A 607 15.99 -6.63 -1.37
CA LEU A 607 17.18 -7.00 -0.59
C LEU A 607 17.36 -8.52 -0.44
N SER A 608 16.26 -9.26 -0.23
CA SER A 608 16.32 -10.72 -0.02
C SER A 608 16.65 -11.50 -1.29
N ASN A 609 16.32 -10.99 -2.48
CA ASN A 609 16.75 -11.59 -3.75
C ASN A 609 18.28 -11.72 -3.87
N ASN A 610 19.06 -10.90 -3.14
CA ASN A 610 20.52 -10.84 -3.21
C ASN A 610 21.03 -10.86 -4.67
N PHE A 611 20.58 -9.87 -5.45
CA PHE A 611 20.77 -9.86 -6.90
C PHE A 611 22.25 -9.82 -7.33
N ILE A 612 22.55 -10.55 -8.39
CA ILE A 612 23.84 -10.54 -9.12
C ILE A 612 23.64 -10.21 -10.61
N PRO A 613 24.68 -9.70 -11.30
CA PRO A 613 24.65 -9.51 -12.75
C PRO A 613 24.38 -10.84 -13.48
N ILE A 614 23.61 -10.80 -14.57
CA ILE A 614 23.29 -12.01 -15.34
C ILE A 614 24.54 -12.72 -15.89
N THR A 615 25.64 -11.98 -16.09
CA THR A 615 26.95 -12.49 -16.53
C THR A 615 27.57 -13.49 -15.56
N ASP A 616 27.15 -13.46 -14.29
CA ASP A 616 27.71 -14.27 -13.21
C ASP A 616 26.87 -15.57 -13.01
N THR A 617 25.98 -15.88 -13.96
CA THR A 617 24.99 -16.96 -13.90
C THR A 617 25.07 -17.90 -15.11
N PRO A 618 24.47 -19.11 -15.05
CA PRO A 618 24.30 -19.98 -16.22
C PRO A 618 23.49 -19.36 -17.37
N LEU A 619 22.72 -18.29 -17.12
CA LEU A 619 21.88 -17.61 -18.10
C LEU A 619 22.63 -16.52 -18.90
N ALA A 620 23.91 -16.27 -18.60
CA ALA A 620 24.74 -15.24 -19.23
C ALA A 620 24.79 -15.27 -20.77
N ALA A 621 24.58 -16.44 -21.39
CA ALA A 621 24.56 -16.61 -22.85
C ALA A 621 23.18 -16.38 -23.50
N GLN A 622 22.12 -16.21 -22.71
CA GLN A 622 20.73 -16.13 -23.17
C GLN A 622 20.12 -14.71 -23.06
N TYR A 623 20.78 -13.82 -22.30
CA TYR A 623 20.29 -12.51 -21.94
C TYR A 623 21.34 -11.41 -22.16
N PRO A 624 20.95 -10.18 -22.54
CA PRO A 624 21.84 -9.02 -22.58
C PRO A 624 22.50 -8.72 -21.22
N ALA A 625 23.72 -8.18 -21.23
CA ALA A 625 24.36 -7.69 -20.02
C ALA A 625 23.56 -6.51 -19.42
N GLY A 626 23.39 -6.51 -18.09
CA GLY A 626 22.59 -5.50 -17.37
C GLY A 626 21.25 -6.04 -16.84
N TYR A 627 20.82 -7.23 -17.25
CA TYR A 627 19.85 -8.03 -16.50
C TYR A 627 20.48 -8.50 -15.18
N ILE A 628 19.64 -8.78 -14.18
CA ILE A 628 20.05 -9.27 -12.86
C ILE A 628 19.20 -10.48 -12.44
N ALA A 629 19.76 -11.37 -11.62
CA ALA A 629 19.09 -12.58 -11.12
C ALA A 629 19.45 -12.85 -9.65
N THR A 630 18.66 -13.69 -8.97
CA THR A 630 18.92 -14.09 -7.57
C THR A 630 20.17 -14.97 -7.47
N GLU A 631 20.98 -14.76 -6.42
CA GLU A 631 22.20 -15.56 -6.16
C GLU A 631 21.92 -16.85 -5.35
N SER A 632 20.72 -17.05 -4.79
CA SER A 632 20.50 -18.19 -3.87
C SER A 632 19.07 -18.69 -3.73
N THR A 633 18.95 -19.97 -3.37
CA THR A 633 17.71 -20.60 -2.88
C THR A 633 17.13 -19.91 -1.65
N VAL A 634 17.97 -19.35 -0.76
CA VAL A 634 17.51 -18.57 0.40
C VAL A 634 16.73 -17.33 -0.06
N GLY A 635 17.21 -16.63 -1.08
CA GLY A 635 16.50 -15.48 -1.67
C GLY A 635 15.20 -15.89 -2.35
N VAL A 636 15.17 -17.02 -3.05
CA VAL A 636 13.94 -17.59 -3.61
C VAL A 636 12.94 -17.97 -2.50
N GLN A 637 13.42 -18.59 -1.42
CA GLN A 637 12.57 -19.02 -0.31
C GLN A 637 11.89 -17.83 0.38
N ILE A 638 12.67 -16.82 0.79
CA ILE A 638 12.14 -15.62 1.48
C ILE A 638 11.04 -14.94 0.65
N ASN A 639 11.20 -14.89 -0.67
CA ASN A 639 10.30 -14.17 -1.57
C ASN A 639 9.04 -14.93 -1.97
N PHE A 640 9.07 -16.26 -2.00
CA PHE A 640 8.01 -17.05 -2.64
C PHE A 640 7.44 -18.18 -1.78
N PHE A 641 8.19 -18.72 -0.82
CA PHE A 641 7.82 -19.92 -0.08
C PHE A 641 7.53 -19.62 1.40
N SER A 642 6.61 -20.36 2.00
CA SER A 642 6.21 -20.21 3.41
C SER A 642 6.63 -21.43 4.23
N GLU A 643 7.01 -21.25 5.51
CA GLU A 643 7.51 -22.34 6.33
C GLU A 643 6.46 -23.44 6.54
N GLY A 644 6.80 -24.67 6.17
CA GLY A 644 5.94 -25.86 6.31
C GLY A 644 4.96 -26.10 5.14
N ASP A 645 4.75 -25.14 4.25
CA ASP A 645 3.78 -25.24 3.14
C ASP A 645 4.42 -25.60 1.77
N PHE A 646 5.57 -26.29 1.71
CA PHE A 646 6.15 -26.72 0.42
C PHE A 646 7.01 -27.98 0.51
N ASP A 647 7.27 -28.58 -0.66
CA ASP A 647 8.28 -29.64 -0.82
C ASP A 647 9.68 -29.01 -0.88
N PRO A 648 10.62 -29.34 0.02
CA PRO A 648 11.97 -28.77 0.00
C PRO A 648 12.71 -28.95 -1.34
N GLN A 649 12.41 -30.00 -2.13
CA GLN A 649 13.01 -30.19 -3.45
C GLN A 649 12.46 -29.22 -4.51
N LEU A 650 11.21 -28.76 -4.35
CA LEU A 650 10.61 -27.76 -5.24
C LEU A 650 11.33 -26.41 -5.16
N LEU A 651 11.92 -26.06 -4.00
CA LEU A 651 12.73 -24.85 -3.85
C LEU A 651 14.01 -24.89 -4.70
N ASP A 652 14.71 -26.03 -4.73
CA ASP A 652 15.91 -26.21 -5.55
C ASP A 652 15.57 -26.16 -7.05
N VAL A 653 14.44 -26.76 -7.46
CA VAL A 653 13.96 -26.72 -8.85
C VAL A 653 13.54 -25.29 -9.23
N ALA A 654 12.79 -24.60 -8.37
CA ALA A 654 12.36 -23.22 -8.60
C ALA A 654 13.54 -22.24 -8.72
N TYR A 655 14.62 -22.45 -7.96
CA TYR A 655 15.86 -21.70 -8.12
C TYR A 655 16.60 -22.04 -9.43
N GLN A 656 16.67 -23.32 -9.81
CA GLN A 656 17.30 -23.75 -11.06
C GLN A 656 16.55 -23.27 -12.32
N THR A 657 15.23 -23.06 -12.23
CA THR A 657 14.39 -22.49 -13.29
C THR A 657 14.14 -20.99 -13.12
N ALA A 658 14.77 -20.32 -12.15
CA ALA A 658 14.52 -18.92 -11.87
C ALA A 658 14.94 -18.01 -13.03
N GLN A 659 14.05 -17.11 -13.43
CA GLN A 659 14.28 -16.16 -14.51
C GLN A 659 14.79 -14.80 -14.00
N PRO A 660 15.57 -14.08 -14.82
CA PRO A 660 16.09 -12.77 -14.43
C PRO A 660 15.03 -11.68 -14.48
N VAL A 661 15.44 -10.49 -14.03
CA VAL A 661 14.68 -9.25 -14.09
C VAL A 661 15.57 -8.12 -14.56
N THR A 662 14.98 -7.08 -15.13
CA THR A 662 15.65 -5.87 -15.56
C THR A 662 15.54 -4.75 -14.51
N PRO A 663 16.57 -3.89 -14.37
CA PRO A 663 16.45 -2.62 -13.66
C PRO A 663 15.27 -1.77 -14.15
N GLY A 664 14.95 -1.81 -15.45
CA GLY A 664 13.78 -1.15 -16.03
C GLY A 664 12.44 -1.59 -15.44
N GLU A 665 12.18 -2.92 -15.36
CA GLU A 665 11.01 -3.47 -14.65
C GLU A 665 10.96 -2.99 -13.19
N LEU A 666 12.06 -3.15 -12.44
CA LEU A 666 12.10 -2.86 -11.01
C LEU A 666 11.93 -1.37 -10.66
N LEU A 667 12.29 -0.47 -11.57
CA LEU A 667 12.03 0.97 -11.41
C LEU A 667 10.61 1.38 -11.83
N THR A 668 9.98 0.61 -12.72
CA THR A 668 8.68 0.97 -13.32
C THR A 668 7.48 0.20 -12.77
N ILE A 669 7.69 -0.86 -11.99
CA ILE A 669 6.61 -1.68 -11.38
C ILE A 669 5.62 -0.88 -10.52
N GLY A 670 6.10 0.10 -9.75
CA GLY A 670 5.25 0.87 -8.84
C GLY A 670 4.28 1.85 -9.53
N VAL A 671 4.59 2.28 -10.76
CA VAL A 671 3.81 3.29 -11.48
C VAL A 671 2.42 2.77 -11.93
N PRO A 672 2.29 1.65 -12.67
CA PRO A 672 1.00 1.08 -13.01
C PRO A 672 0.22 0.62 -11.76
N ALA A 673 0.88 -0.02 -10.79
CA ALA A 673 0.23 -0.52 -9.57
C ALA A 673 -0.44 0.60 -8.75
N GLY A 674 0.16 1.80 -8.72
CA GLY A 674 -0.33 2.95 -7.96
C GLY A 674 -1.41 3.81 -8.66
N LYS A 675 -1.79 3.52 -9.91
CA LYS A 675 -2.92 4.22 -10.57
C LYS A 675 -4.25 3.71 -10.01
N ASN A 676 -5.24 4.59 -9.79
CA ASN A 676 -6.63 4.15 -9.59
C ASN A 676 -7.15 3.41 -10.82
N ASN A 677 -7.87 2.30 -10.61
CA ASN A 677 -8.44 1.50 -11.68
C ASN A 677 -9.89 1.93 -11.98
N THR A 678 -10.21 2.09 -13.27
CA THR A 678 -11.54 2.47 -13.74
C THR A 678 -12.32 1.32 -14.38
N TYR A 679 -11.72 0.12 -14.40
CA TYR A 679 -12.33 -1.13 -14.83
C TYR A 679 -13.66 -1.42 -14.12
N THR A 680 -14.60 -2.05 -14.83
CA THR A 680 -15.99 -2.27 -14.39
C THR A 680 -16.43 -3.73 -14.32
N GLY A 681 -15.67 -4.68 -14.87
CA GLY A 681 -15.97 -6.10 -14.74
C GLY A 681 -15.63 -6.68 -13.35
N PRO A 682 -15.77 -8.01 -13.17
CA PRO A 682 -15.39 -8.70 -11.94
C PRO A 682 -13.88 -8.65 -11.68
N VAL A 683 -13.53 -8.48 -10.41
CA VAL A 683 -12.16 -8.43 -9.89
C VAL A 683 -12.04 -9.40 -8.72
N GLN A 684 -11.00 -10.25 -8.74
CA GLN A 684 -10.54 -10.99 -7.58
C GLN A 684 -9.09 -10.64 -7.25
N ILE A 685 -8.76 -10.61 -5.95
CA ILE A 685 -7.38 -10.62 -5.45
C ILE A 685 -7.19 -11.85 -4.57
N VAL A 686 -6.10 -12.61 -4.79
CA VAL A 686 -5.75 -13.80 -4.00
C VAL A 686 -4.32 -13.65 -3.48
N THR A 687 -4.09 -13.86 -2.17
CA THR A 687 -2.76 -13.70 -1.55
C THR A 687 -2.51 -14.75 -0.47
N GLY A 688 -1.23 -15.03 -0.18
CA GLY A 688 -0.83 -15.83 1.00
C GLY A 688 -0.53 -14.97 2.22
N GLY A 689 -0.04 -15.62 3.29
CA GLY A 689 0.53 -14.99 4.47
C GLY A 689 -0.37 -14.89 5.71
N VAL A 690 0.25 -14.51 6.83
CA VAL A 690 -0.43 -14.30 8.12
C VAL A 690 -0.98 -12.87 8.18
N GLU A 691 -2.26 -12.73 7.80
CA GLU A 691 -3.17 -11.59 7.93
C GLU A 691 -2.60 -10.16 8.13
N LEU A 692 -2.90 -9.31 7.14
CA LEU A 692 -3.48 -8.00 7.42
C LEU A 692 -4.67 -7.78 6.45
N PRO A 693 -5.94 -7.93 6.90
CA PRO A 693 -7.12 -7.63 6.07
C PRO A 693 -7.08 -6.22 5.47
N SER A 694 -6.49 -5.27 6.20
CA SER A 694 -6.27 -3.89 5.77
C SER A 694 -5.46 -3.74 4.47
N LEU A 695 -4.63 -4.72 4.07
CA LEU A 695 -3.91 -4.68 2.78
C LEU A 695 -4.84 -4.93 1.59
N LEU A 696 -5.87 -5.76 1.78
CA LEU A 696 -6.88 -6.06 0.75
C LEU A 696 -8.01 -5.02 0.78
N ASP A 697 -8.35 -4.49 1.96
CA ASP A 697 -9.24 -3.32 2.07
C ASP A 697 -8.62 -2.06 1.46
N LEU A 698 -7.30 -1.85 1.58
CA LEU A 698 -6.59 -0.81 0.82
C LEU A 698 -6.82 -0.99 -0.68
N SER A 699 -6.67 -2.21 -1.18
CA SER A 699 -6.82 -2.56 -2.60
C SER A 699 -8.24 -2.28 -3.13
N ARG A 700 -9.28 -2.47 -2.30
CA ARG A 700 -10.69 -2.14 -2.66
C ARG A 700 -10.87 -0.68 -3.09
N ASN A 701 -10.12 0.27 -2.51
CA ASN A 701 -10.22 1.69 -2.83
C ASN A 701 -9.74 2.04 -4.25
N PHE A 702 -8.94 1.16 -4.87
CA PHE A 702 -8.47 1.32 -6.24
C PHE A 702 -9.46 0.76 -7.29
N PHE A 703 -10.49 0.03 -6.86
CA PHE A 703 -11.46 -0.67 -7.71
C PHE A 703 -12.91 -0.19 -7.49
N THR A 704 -13.11 1.11 -7.24
CA THR A 704 -14.41 1.71 -6.91
C THR A 704 -15.49 1.59 -7.99
N LYS A 705 -15.15 1.07 -9.18
CA LYS A 705 -16.07 0.82 -10.30
C LYS A 705 -16.32 -0.66 -10.62
N ALA A 706 -15.61 -1.60 -9.98
CA ALA A 706 -15.74 -3.03 -10.27
C ALA A 706 -17.14 -3.55 -9.88
N SER A 707 -17.78 -4.29 -10.78
CA SER A 707 -19.13 -4.85 -10.57
C SER A 707 -19.16 -5.96 -9.52
N ARG A 708 -18.09 -6.75 -9.41
CA ARG A 708 -17.81 -7.68 -8.31
C ARG A 708 -16.37 -7.47 -7.85
N PHE A 709 -16.13 -7.41 -6.54
CA PHE A 709 -14.78 -7.32 -5.95
C PHE A 709 -14.64 -8.32 -4.80
N ASN A 710 -13.93 -9.42 -5.06
CA ASN A 710 -13.64 -10.52 -4.13
C ASN A 710 -12.17 -10.46 -3.68
N THR A 711 -11.91 -10.87 -2.43
CA THR A 711 -10.57 -10.87 -1.83
C THR A 711 -10.39 -12.12 -0.98
N THR A 712 -9.40 -12.95 -1.30
CA THR A 712 -9.12 -14.21 -0.61
C THR A 712 -7.70 -14.25 -0.06
N VAL A 713 -7.56 -14.63 1.22
CA VAL A 713 -6.26 -14.98 1.83
C VAL A 713 -6.20 -16.49 1.96
N ILE A 714 -5.17 -17.10 1.37
CA ILE A 714 -4.93 -18.55 1.43
C ILE A 714 -4.09 -18.84 2.69
N PRO A 715 -4.63 -19.54 3.70
CA PRO A 715 -3.94 -19.73 4.98
C PRO A 715 -2.64 -20.50 4.83
N GLY A 716 -1.57 -19.99 5.44
CA GLY A 716 -0.24 -20.62 5.43
C GLY A 716 0.56 -20.42 4.13
N ALA A 717 -0.07 -20.01 3.02
CA ALA A 717 0.57 -19.91 1.72
C ALA A 717 1.69 -18.85 1.67
N GLY A 718 2.71 -19.12 0.84
CA GLY A 718 3.72 -18.13 0.45
C GLY A 718 3.19 -17.13 -0.59
N HIS A 719 4.06 -16.21 -1.03
CA HIS A 719 3.73 -15.31 -2.14
C HIS A 719 3.62 -16.08 -3.47
N GLY A 720 4.48 -17.08 -3.67
CA GLY A 720 4.45 -17.99 -4.83
C GLY A 720 3.32 -19.01 -4.70
N LEU A 721 2.07 -18.56 -4.81
CA LEU A 721 0.87 -19.33 -4.52
C LEU A 721 0.78 -20.69 -5.25
N ASN A 722 1.28 -20.77 -6.48
CA ASN A 722 1.31 -22.04 -7.24
C ASN A 722 2.32 -23.06 -6.70
N PHE A 723 3.26 -22.69 -5.81
CA PHE A 723 4.36 -23.54 -5.34
C PHE A 723 4.21 -23.99 -3.87
N GLY A 724 3.13 -23.62 -3.18
CA GLY A 724 2.79 -24.14 -1.85
C GLY A 724 1.94 -25.42 -1.92
N TYR A 725 1.84 -26.24 -0.86
CA TYR A 725 0.85 -27.34 -0.82
C TYR A 725 -0.59 -26.77 -0.87
N SER A 726 -0.78 -25.57 -0.31
CA SER A 726 -1.98 -24.74 -0.40
C SER A 726 -2.41 -24.28 -1.81
N HIS A 727 -1.64 -24.57 -2.88
CA HIS A 727 -2.00 -24.17 -4.26
C HIS A 727 -3.40 -24.64 -4.68
N THR A 728 -3.86 -25.81 -4.21
CA THR A 728 -5.21 -26.31 -4.48
C THR A 728 -6.29 -25.32 -4.04
N LEU A 729 -6.16 -24.76 -2.84
CA LEU A 729 -7.07 -23.74 -2.29
C LEU A 729 -6.99 -22.42 -3.07
N THR A 730 -5.80 -22.06 -3.58
CA THR A 730 -5.64 -20.92 -4.50
C THR A 730 -6.46 -21.15 -5.77
N TYR A 731 -6.40 -22.36 -6.32
CA TYR A 731 -7.04 -22.70 -7.59
C TYR A 731 -8.55 -22.81 -7.42
N ASP A 732 -9.03 -23.47 -6.35
CA ASP A 732 -10.45 -23.57 -6.00
C ASP A 732 -11.06 -22.16 -5.83
N ALA A 733 -10.42 -21.27 -5.06
CA ALA A 733 -10.91 -19.90 -4.87
C ALA A 733 -11.04 -19.09 -6.17
N ILE A 734 -10.23 -19.38 -7.18
CA ILE A 734 -10.30 -18.74 -8.50
C ILE A 734 -11.46 -19.33 -9.33
N PHE A 735 -11.62 -20.65 -9.34
CA PHE A 735 -12.71 -21.29 -10.09
C PHE A 735 -14.09 -21.05 -9.46
N ASP A 736 -14.19 -21.02 -8.13
CA ASP A 736 -15.40 -20.60 -7.41
C ASP A 736 -15.82 -19.19 -7.86
N PHE A 737 -14.89 -18.22 -7.80
CA PHE A 737 -15.13 -16.83 -8.23
C PHE A 737 -15.48 -16.68 -9.71
N LEU A 738 -15.01 -17.58 -10.58
CA LEU A 738 -15.37 -17.61 -12.00
C LEU A 738 -16.70 -18.31 -12.28
N SER A 739 -17.23 -19.09 -11.33
CA SER A 739 -18.54 -19.75 -11.43
C SER A 739 -19.72 -18.89 -10.96
N GLU A 740 -19.44 -17.81 -10.20
CA GLU A 740 -20.40 -16.78 -9.76
C GLU A 740 -20.76 -15.74 -10.83
#